data_AF-A0A2A4K9W3-F1
#
_entry.id   AF-A0A2A4K9W3-F1
#
_cell.length_a   1.000
_cell.length_b   1.000
_cell.length_c   1.000
_cell.angle_alpha   90.00
_cell.angle_beta   90.00
_cell.angle_gamma   90.00
#
_symmetry.space_group_name_H-M   'P 1'
#
loop_
_entity.id
_entity.type
_entity.pdbx_description
1 polymer ?
#
loop_
_entity_poly.entity_id
_entity_poly.type
_entity_poly.pdbx_seq_one_letter_code
_entity_poly.pdbx_strand_id
1 'polypeptide(L)'
;MLSYKILGEGVTESDEPPIFIFHGLLSNKKQWEGIGKIILNLTKRSVVAVDLRNHGDSPHVGSHRYEDHAADILNLFEKLGVEQASLVGHSMGGKAALGLALTAPLKITGVLVVDISPASITQYYKDEYPKILNAMKAVDFKLSRKVNQAKREAKNQLKDLKSDDYLLNTILSNIKIRPDATIGWAVNIDVLLKHINDIVSFPRTLRRKRYFGPTLFIGGQMSDYIPPDDLPGIRDMFPKAVISYIPKTGHNVHIDDPRSFLEIAIAFIRTHHYKRPHLDVSNFYQQRIEEQITVSTNMTVIAVDARNHGDSPDDNSHGYPDLAADISHLLAKYSVEKGILLGHGMGGRAAMALALTEDLTLTCPTSINSVLKSRNTKKYGMDILIKISKVRLLQHTGIKSLRLGGNQIRTKSTPVELSCRVHGPSPVPGSVPIVVLHDCLGCKKNWESVCQKITVSTNMTVIAVDARNHGDSPDDNSHGYPDLAADISHLLAKYSVEKGILLGHGMGGRAAMALALTEPAKVASLIVVDMSPVSTSTVLSDFYPKAIDILSSTDFEGADLNKAKLAAQNIIVENELHQSEPELQYMLTNVGKLKNKTYGWKYNLDALRKNVHNIVTFPKMDEKKYMGPTLFLGGKLSFAIPAEDFPGILKLFPNAHVLYVEGAGHNVHIDQPQTFYETVMQFLYYNALMHTAA
;
A
#
# COMPACT_ATOMS: atom_id res chain seq x y z
N MET A 1 -27.81 -27.80 14.77
CA MET A 1 -27.32 -27.02 13.62
C MET A 1 -27.45 -25.55 13.95
N LEU A 2 -26.45 -24.72 13.63
CA LEU A 2 -26.52 -23.27 13.84
C LEU A 2 -27.54 -22.62 12.89
N SER A 3 -28.18 -21.55 13.35
CA SER A 3 -28.98 -20.65 12.50
C SER A 3 -28.05 -19.65 11.80
N TYR A 4 -28.32 -19.39 10.53
CA TYR A 4 -27.51 -18.51 9.70
C TYR A 4 -28.39 -17.73 8.72
N LYS A 5 -27.78 -16.75 8.05
CA LYS A 5 -28.35 -16.04 6.91
C LYS A 5 -27.28 -15.89 5.83
N ILE A 6 -27.57 -16.40 4.64
CA ILE A 6 -26.77 -16.15 3.45
C ILE A 6 -27.16 -14.78 2.89
N LEU A 7 -26.16 -14.00 2.49
CA LEU A 7 -26.27 -12.73 1.79
C LEU A 7 -25.58 -12.94 0.42
N GLY A 8 -26.36 -12.83 -0.65
CA GLY A 8 -25.90 -13.10 -2.03
C GLY A 8 -26.63 -14.28 -2.66
N GLU A 9 -26.22 -14.61 -3.89
CA GLU A 9 -26.60 -15.80 -4.64
C GLU A 9 -25.75 -16.97 -4.14
N GLY A 10 -26.39 -17.90 -3.39
CA GLY A 10 -25.80 -19.17 -2.94
C GLY A 10 -24.54 -19.08 -2.06
N VAL A 11 -24.10 -20.21 -1.51
CA VAL A 11 -22.71 -20.36 -0.98
C VAL A 11 -21.84 -21.27 -1.84
N THR A 12 -22.47 -21.93 -2.82
CA THR A 12 -21.87 -22.83 -3.82
C THR A 12 -21.93 -22.26 -5.23
N GLU A 13 -22.47 -21.05 -5.40
CA GLU A 13 -22.67 -20.36 -6.70
C GLU A 13 -21.52 -19.38 -7.01
N SER A 14 -20.55 -19.25 -6.10
CA SER A 14 -19.34 -18.45 -6.21
C SER A 14 -18.12 -19.36 -6.35
N ASP A 15 -17.25 -19.11 -7.34
CA ASP A 15 -15.96 -19.78 -7.49
C ASP A 15 -14.99 -19.52 -6.33
N GLU A 16 -15.24 -18.47 -5.54
CA GLU A 16 -14.47 -18.14 -4.36
C GLU A 16 -15.10 -18.65 -3.06
N PRO A 17 -14.28 -19.09 -2.07
CA PRO A 17 -14.72 -19.46 -0.75
C PRO A 17 -15.64 -18.40 -0.09
N PRO A 18 -16.76 -18.78 0.53
CA PRO A 18 -17.63 -17.85 1.24
C PRO A 18 -16.96 -17.21 2.47
N ILE A 19 -17.55 -16.13 2.96
CA ILE A 19 -17.12 -15.39 4.15
C ILE A 19 -18.11 -15.63 5.28
N PHE A 20 -17.68 -16.26 6.38
CA PHE A 20 -18.52 -16.50 7.55
C PHE A 20 -18.30 -15.40 8.60
N ILE A 21 -19.39 -14.80 9.08
CA ILE A 21 -19.35 -13.73 10.10
C ILE A 21 -19.94 -14.23 11.43
N PHE A 22 -19.17 -14.09 12.50
CA PHE A 22 -19.53 -14.47 13.87
C PHE A 22 -19.62 -13.26 14.80
N HIS A 23 -20.73 -13.15 15.51
CA HIS A 23 -21.04 -12.01 16.37
C HIS A 23 -20.38 -12.10 17.77
N GLY A 24 -20.29 -10.97 18.47
CA GLY A 24 -19.86 -10.89 19.87
C GLY A 24 -20.85 -11.48 20.89
N LEU A 25 -20.44 -11.56 22.15
CA LEU A 25 -21.32 -12.04 23.25
C LEU A 25 -22.56 -11.13 23.36
N LEU A 26 -23.73 -11.73 23.59
CA LEU A 26 -25.04 -11.02 23.62
C LEU A 26 -25.45 -10.35 22.29
N SER A 27 -24.72 -10.56 21.19
CA SER A 27 -25.13 -10.13 19.84
C SER A 27 -25.84 -11.28 19.09
N ASN A 28 -26.17 -11.05 17.81
CA ASN A 28 -26.79 -12.01 16.90
C ASN A 28 -26.51 -11.64 15.43
N LYS A 29 -26.73 -12.57 14.51
CA LYS A 29 -26.46 -12.46 13.06
C LYS A 29 -27.07 -11.21 12.40
N LYS A 30 -28.20 -10.70 12.92
CA LYS A 30 -28.91 -9.56 12.31
C LYS A 30 -28.12 -8.26 12.41
N GLN A 31 -27.33 -8.08 13.48
CA GLN A 31 -26.49 -6.89 13.65
C GLN A 31 -25.41 -6.78 12.55
N TRP A 32 -24.95 -7.93 12.02
CA TRP A 32 -23.92 -7.99 10.99
C TRP A 32 -24.45 -7.90 9.55
N GLU A 33 -25.77 -7.85 9.32
CA GLU A 33 -26.33 -7.83 7.96
C GLU A 33 -25.94 -6.60 7.15
N GLY A 34 -25.80 -5.42 7.78
CA GLY A 34 -25.41 -4.19 7.09
C GLY A 34 -23.98 -4.28 6.55
N ILE A 35 -23.03 -4.57 7.44
CA ILE A 35 -21.63 -4.81 7.09
C ILE A 35 -21.49 -5.98 6.10
N GLY A 36 -22.19 -7.08 6.33
CA GLY A 36 -22.15 -8.27 5.46
C GLY A 36 -22.62 -7.99 4.04
N LYS A 37 -23.64 -7.14 3.86
CA LYS A 37 -24.07 -6.67 2.52
C LYS A 37 -23.02 -5.79 1.85
N ILE A 38 -22.30 -4.96 2.60
CA ILE A 38 -21.21 -4.14 2.05
C ILE A 38 -20.04 -5.03 1.64
N ILE A 39 -19.67 -6.02 2.47
CA ILE A 39 -18.64 -7.01 2.15
C ILE A 39 -19.02 -7.81 0.88
N LEU A 40 -20.24 -8.33 0.80
CA LEU A 40 -20.78 -8.97 -0.41
C LEU A 40 -20.65 -8.05 -1.63
N ASN A 41 -21.15 -6.82 -1.54
CA ASN A 41 -21.18 -5.90 -2.68
C ASN A 41 -19.77 -5.53 -3.19
N LEU A 42 -18.79 -5.40 -2.31
CA LEU A 42 -17.41 -5.00 -2.63
C LEU A 42 -16.49 -6.18 -2.98
N THR A 43 -16.77 -7.39 -2.50
CA THR A 43 -15.91 -8.58 -2.76
C THR A 43 -16.52 -9.55 -3.76
N LYS A 44 -17.83 -9.46 -4.01
CA LYS A 44 -18.66 -10.42 -4.78
C LYS A 44 -18.71 -11.84 -4.20
N ARG A 45 -18.12 -12.06 -3.01
CA ARG A 45 -18.14 -13.33 -2.29
C ARG A 45 -19.40 -13.45 -1.45
N SER A 46 -20.01 -14.63 -1.45
CA SER A 46 -21.17 -14.93 -0.61
C SER A 46 -20.84 -14.80 0.88
N VAL A 47 -21.68 -14.09 1.63
CA VAL A 47 -21.47 -13.81 3.05
C VAL A 47 -22.50 -14.55 3.91
N VAL A 48 -22.04 -15.27 4.93
CA VAL A 48 -22.88 -16.07 5.84
C VAL A 48 -22.80 -15.48 7.24
N ALA A 49 -23.84 -14.75 7.67
CA ALA A 49 -23.94 -14.27 9.04
C ALA A 49 -24.56 -15.36 9.93
N VAL A 50 -23.86 -15.78 10.98
CA VAL A 50 -24.22 -16.94 11.80
C VAL A 50 -24.56 -16.53 13.23
N ASP A 51 -25.67 -17.06 13.77
CA ASP A 51 -25.90 -17.08 15.21
C ASP A 51 -25.08 -18.20 15.82
N LEU A 52 -24.17 -17.88 16.74
CA LEU A 52 -23.43 -18.92 17.45
C LEU A 52 -24.35 -19.66 18.45
N ARG A 53 -23.92 -20.84 18.92
CA ARG A 53 -24.67 -21.61 19.92
C ARG A 53 -25.08 -20.75 21.12
N ASN A 54 -26.23 -21.05 21.72
CA ASN A 54 -26.80 -20.30 22.84
C ASN A 54 -27.17 -18.82 22.54
N HIS A 55 -27.17 -18.40 21.26
CA HIS A 55 -27.54 -17.03 20.85
C HIS A 55 -28.59 -17.03 19.72
N GLY A 56 -29.32 -15.92 19.60
CA GLY A 56 -30.24 -15.65 18.50
C GLY A 56 -31.26 -16.77 18.25
N ASP A 57 -31.26 -17.33 17.05
CA ASP A 57 -32.11 -18.45 16.63
C ASP A 57 -31.37 -19.80 16.59
N SER A 58 -30.12 -19.85 17.08
CA SER A 58 -29.36 -21.10 17.22
C SER A 58 -29.79 -21.91 18.45
N PRO A 59 -29.56 -23.25 18.44
CA PRO A 59 -29.93 -24.12 19.55
C PRO A 59 -29.37 -23.69 20.90
N HIS A 60 -30.17 -23.88 21.93
CA HIS A 60 -29.77 -23.78 23.34
C HIS A 60 -29.21 -25.13 23.77
N VAL A 61 -27.91 -25.18 24.08
CA VAL A 61 -27.14 -26.40 24.36
C VAL A 61 -26.28 -26.24 25.61
N GLY A 62 -26.05 -27.33 26.35
CA GLY A 62 -25.46 -27.30 27.70
C GLY A 62 -23.95 -26.98 27.82
N SER A 63 -23.26 -26.71 26.70
CA SER A 63 -21.83 -26.34 26.65
C SER A 63 -21.61 -25.11 25.77
N HIS A 64 -20.60 -24.31 26.10
CA HIS A 64 -20.24 -23.10 25.35
C HIS A 64 -18.71 -22.93 25.19
N ARG A 65 -17.98 -24.04 25.07
CA ARG A 65 -16.51 -24.03 24.84
C ARG A 65 -16.16 -23.69 23.38
N TYR A 66 -14.96 -23.17 23.12
CA TYR A 66 -14.57 -22.78 21.76
C TYR A 66 -14.25 -23.95 20.82
N GLU A 67 -13.79 -25.09 21.34
CA GLU A 67 -13.66 -26.33 20.55
C GLU A 67 -15.03 -26.83 20.06
N ASP A 68 -16.04 -26.64 20.90
CA ASP A 68 -17.46 -26.92 20.68
C ASP A 68 -18.05 -25.98 19.59
N HIS A 69 -17.75 -24.68 19.65
CA HIS A 69 -18.08 -23.73 18.57
C HIS A 69 -17.44 -24.13 17.23
N ALA A 70 -16.18 -24.58 17.23
CA ALA A 70 -15.51 -25.03 16.02
C ALA A 70 -16.19 -26.27 15.39
N ALA A 71 -16.64 -27.23 16.22
CA ALA A 71 -17.39 -28.40 15.75
C ALA A 71 -18.75 -28.01 15.12
N ASP A 72 -19.48 -27.07 15.73
CA ASP A 72 -20.74 -26.57 15.18
C ASP A 72 -20.56 -25.89 13.81
N ILE A 73 -19.48 -25.11 13.65
CA ILE A 73 -19.19 -24.39 12.40
C ILE A 73 -18.75 -25.38 11.31
N LEU A 74 -17.97 -26.41 11.63
CA LEU A 74 -17.61 -27.47 10.68
C LEU A 74 -18.82 -28.27 10.19
N ASN A 75 -19.77 -28.58 11.09
CA ASN A 75 -21.05 -29.20 10.72
C ASN A 75 -21.87 -28.26 9.82
N LEU A 76 -21.86 -26.95 10.08
CA LEU A 76 -22.49 -25.97 9.19
C LEU A 76 -21.80 -25.91 7.82
N PHE A 77 -20.47 -26.01 7.75
CA PHE A 77 -19.73 -26.08 6.47
C PHE A 77 -20.13 -27.31 5.66
N GLU A 78 -20.12 -28.49 6.29
CA GLU A 78 -20.55 -29.75 5.66
C GLU A 78 -21.98 -29.65 5.12
N LYS A 79 -22.92 -29.12 5.93
CA LYS A 79 -24.31 -28.95 5.52
C LYS A 79 -24.50 -27.99 4.35
N LEU A 80 -23.61 -27.01 4.20
CA LEU A 80 -23.62 -26.00 3.16
C LEU A 80 -22.74 -26.34 1.94
N GLY A 81 -22.07 -27.50 1.93
CA GLY A 81 -21.14 -27.87 0.86
C GLY A 81 -19.85 -27.02 0.82
N VAL A 82 -19.48 -26.40 1.94
CA VAL A 82 -18.36 -25.46 2.02
C VAL A 82 -17.05 -26.21 2.27
N GLU A 83 -16.21 -26.29 1.25
CA GLU A 83 -14.88 -26.91 1.37
C GLU A 83 -13.90 -26.06 2.18
N GLN A 84 -13.90 -24.74 1.94
CA GLN A 84 -13.09 -23.74 2.65
C GLN A 84 -13.87 -22.44 2.81
N ALA A 85 -13.48 -21.59 3.77
CA ALA A 85 -14.07 -20.27 3.98
C ALA A 85 -13.04 -19.24 4.48
N SER A 86 -13.35 -17.95 4.37
CA SER A 86 -12.72 -16.91 5.20
C SER A 86 -13.61 -16.63 6.41
N LEU A 87 -13.01 -16.29 7.55
CA LEU A 87 -13.74 -16.03 8.80
C LEU A 87 -13.61 -14.55 9.19
N VAL A 88 -14.70 -13.98 9.67
CA VAL A 88 -14.77 -12.67 10.34
C VAL A 88 -15.41 -12.89 11.69
N GLY A 89 -14.80 -12.44 12.79
CA GLY A 89 -15.37 -12.66 14.12
C GLY A 89 -15.08 -11.52 15.09
N HIS A 90 -16.13 -10.99 15.73
CA HIS A 90 -16.00 -9.97 16.77
C HIS A 90 -16.04 -10.56 18.17
N SER A 91 -15.13 -10.14 19.05
CA SER A 91 -15.14 -10.52 20.47
C SER A 91 -15.24 -12.06 20.66
N MET A 92 -16.28 -12.55 21.32
CA MET A 92 -16.56 -14.00 21.43
C MET A 92 -16.54 -14.73 20.07
N GLY A 93 -17.09 -14.13 19.00
CA GLY A 93 -17.05 -14.68 17.64
C GLY A 93 -15.66 -14.69 17.03
N GLY A 94 -14.79 -13.74 17.40
CA GLY A 94 -13.38 -13.74 17.03
C GLY A 94 -12.61 -14.92 17.64
N LYS A 95 -12.86 -15.21 18.92
CA LYS A 95 -12.32 -16.42 19.57
C LYS A 95 -12.88 -17.72 18.97
N ALA A 96 -14.14 -17.76 18.54
CA ALA A 96 -14.68 -18.90 17.79
C ALA A 96 -13.95 -19.09 16.44
N ALA A 97 -13.71 -18.00 15.69
CA ALA A 97 -12.95 -18.03 14.44
C ALA A 97 -11.51 -18.52 14.63
N LEU A 98 -10.79 -17.97 15.62
CA LEU A 98 -9.43 -18.38 15.99
C LEU A 98 -9.39 -19.85 16.44
N GLY A 99 -10.37 -20.29 17.23
CA GLY A 99 -10.50 -21.68 17.68
C GLY A 99 -10.70 -22.66 16.53
N LEU A 100 -11.51 -22.28 15.53
CA LEU A 100 -11.71 -23.06 14.31
C LEU A 100 -10.44 -23.11 13.45
N ALA A 101 -9.77 -21.98 13.20
CA ALA A 101 -8.55 -21.92 12.40
C ALA A 101 -7.40 -22.77 12.97
N LEU A 102 -7.26 -22.82 14.30
CA LEU A 102 -6.31 -23.70 14.99
C LEU A 102 -6.76 -25.17 15.00
N THR A 103 -8.04 -25.47 14.79
CA THR A 103 -8.58 -26.82 14.83
C THR A 103 -8.61 -27.48 13.45
N ALA A 104 -8.97 -26.73 12.42
CA ALA A 104 -9.10 -27.19 11.03
C ALA A 104 -8.41 -26.19 10.06
N PRO A 105 -7.08 -26.02 10.12
CA PRO A 105 -6.36 -24.99 9.37
C PRO A 105 -6.57 -25.08 7.84
N LEU A 106 -6.67 -26.30 7.29
CA LEU A 106 -6.90 -26.54 5.86
C LEU A 106 -8.31 -26.18 5.37
N LYS A 107 -9.24 -25.87 6.28
CA LYS A 107 -10.59 -25.38 5.96
C LYS A 107 -10.66 -23.85 5.89
N ILE A 108 -9.62 -23.13 6.31
CA ILE A 108 -9.66 -21.67 6.49
C ILE A 108 -8.66 -20.97 5.59
N THR A 109 -9.17 -20.06 4.76
CA THR A 109 -8.40 -19.26 3.79
C THR A 109 -7.83 -17.98 4.39
N GLY A 110 -8.48 -17.46 5.43
CA GLY A 110 -8.01 -16.31 6.21
C GLY A 110 -8.93 -16.01 7.40
N VAL A 111 -8.39 -15.38 8.43
CA VAL A 111 -9.12 -15.02 9.67
C VAL A 111 -9.00 -13.52 9.94
N LEU A 112 -10.13 -12.82 10.00
CA LEU A 112 -10.25 -11.45 10.45
C LEU A 112 -10.89 -11.43 11.84
N VAL A 113 -10.14 -10.94 12.82
CA VAL A 113 -10.55 -10.81 14.21
C VAL A 113 -10.85 -9.35 14.51
N VAL A 114 -12.05 -9.07 15.02
CA VAL A 114 -12.46 -7.74 15.48
C VAL A 114 -12.37 -7.71 17.00
N ASP A 115 -11.39 -6.96 17.47
CA ASP A 115 -11.12 -6.57 18.85
C ASP A 115 -11.22 -7.69 19.90
N ILE A 116 -10.33 -8.69 19.78
CA ILE A 116 -10.14 -9.73 20.80
C ILE A 116 -8.80 -10.45 20.60
N SER A 117 -8.12 -10.77 21.70
CA SER A 117 -6.95 -11.66 21.70
C SER A 117 -7.32 -13.14 21.96
N PRO A 118 -6.46 -14.11 21.57
CA PRO A 118 -6.56 -15.50 22.01
C PRO A 118 -6.11 -15.69 23.48
N ALA A 119 -6.20 -14.66 24.32
CA ALA A 119 -5.86 -14.70 25.74
C ALA A 119 -7.11 -14.62 26.63
N SER A 120 -6.89 -14.36 27.93
CA SER A 120 -7.95 -14.12 28.89
C SER A 120 -8.12 -12.62 29.05
N ILE A 121 -9.35 -12.10 28.91
CA ILE A 121 -9.61 -10.66 29.05
C ILE A 121 -9.33 -10.17 30.48
N THR A 122 -9.23 -8.86 30.65
CA THR A 122 -8.93 -8.21 31.93
C THR A 122 -9.91 -8.64 33.04
N GLN A 123 -9.46 -8.60 34.30
CA GLN A 123 -10.28 -9.02 35.44
C GLN A 123 -11.58 -8.20 35.54
N TYR A 124 -11.55 -6.92 35.18
CA TYR A 124 -12.72 -6.05 35.10
C TYR A 124 -13.88 -6.71 34.33
N TYR A 125 -13.65 -7.15 33.08
CA TYR A 125 -14.73 -7.76 32.29
C TYR A 125 -15.18 -9.12 32.83
N LYS A 126 -14.29 -9.88 33.50
CA LYS A 126 -14.65 -11.14 34.17
C LYS A 126 -15.63 -10.92 35.33
N ASP A 127 -15.52 -9.78 36.01
CA ASP A 127 -16.39 -9.42 37.12
C ASP A 127 -17.69 -8.74 36.64
N GLU A 128 -17.64 -7.99 35.53
CA GLU A 128 -18.82 -7.29 34.98
C GLU A 128 -19.80 -8.21 34.22
N TYR A 129 -19.32 -9.14 33.39
CA TYR A 129 -20.23 -10.00 32.61
C TYR A 129 -21.18 -10.87 33.48
N PRO A 130 -20.76 -11.47 34.61
CA PRO A 130 -21.67 -12.14 35.53
C PRO A 130 -22.74 -11.19 36.11
N LYS A 131 -22.42 -9.92 36.38
CA LYS A 131 -23.40 -8.93 36.86
C LYS A 131 -24.45 -8.64 35.78
N ILE A 132 -24.00 -8.40 34.54
CA ILE A 132 -24.87 -8.19 33.37
C ILE A 132 -25.80 -9.39 33.17
N LEU A 133 -25.26 -10.61 33.15
CA LEU A 133 -26.04 -11.82 32.92
C LEU A 133 -27.03 -12.11 34.06
N ASN A 134 -26.66 -11.86 35.33
CA ASN A 134 -27.59 -11.99 36.46
C ASN A 134 -28.70 -10.91 36.42
N ALA A 135 -28.37 -9.67 36.05
CA ALA A 135 -29.37 -8.61 35.86
C ALA A 135 -30.36 -8.98 34.73
N MET A 136 -29.85 -9.49 33.60
CA MET A 136 -30.70 -10.02 32.53
C MET A 136 -31.58 -11.19 33.00
N LYS A 137 -31.03 -12.12 33.80
CA LYS A 137 -31.77 -13.26 34.37
C LYS A 137 -32.93 -12.82 35.28
N ALA A 138 -32.77 -11.69 35.98
CA ALA A 138 -33.77 -11.14 36.87
C ALA A 138 -34.93 -10.41 36.17
N VAL A 139 -34.82 -10.12 34.86
CA VAL A 139 -35.89 -9.43 34.11
C VAL A 139 -37.13 -10.31 33.98
N ASP A 140 -38.26 -9.84 34.51
CA ASP A 140 -39.56 -10.50 34.38
C ASP A 140 -40.28 -10.05 33.09
N PHE A 141 -40.77 -11.04 32.32
CA PHE A 141 -41.55 -10.88 31.09
C PHE A 141 -43.00 -11.37 31.22
N LYS A 142 -43.44 -11.89 32.37
CA LYS A 142 -44.76 -12.54 32.56
C LYS A 142 -45.95 -11.65 32.14
N LEU A 143 -45.83 -10.34 32.33
CA LEU A 143 -46.87 -9.35 32.00
C LEU A 143 -46.75 -8.78 30.58
N SER A 144 -45.60 -8.96 29.92
CA SER A 144 -45.39 -8.48 28.57
C SER A 144 -46.30 -9.22 27.58
N ARG A 145 -46.92 -8.49 26.65
CA ARG A 145 -47.77 -9.06 25.58
C ARG A 145 -47.28 -8.73 24.17
N LYS A 146 -46.34 -7.79 24.04
CA LYS A 146 -45.72 -7.38 22.76
C LYS A 146 -44.21 -7.18 22.95
N VAL A 147 -43.39 -7.56 21.98
CA VAL A 147 -41.92 -7.43 22.05
C VAL A 147 -41.48 -5.98 22.33
N ASN A 148 -42.11 -4.98 21.69
CA ASN A 148 -41.78 -3.57 21.91
C ASN A 148 -42.18 -3.06 23.31
N GLN A 149 -43.16 -3.70 23.96
CA GLN A 149 -43.50 -3.44 25.36
C GLN A 149 -42.43 -4.06 26.26
N ALA A 150 -42.12 -5.34 26.06
CA ALA A 150 -41.09 -6.07 26.80
C ALA A 150 -39.72 -5.38 26.77
N LYS A 151 -39.33 -4.79 25.61
CA LYS A 151 -38.08 -4.02 25.50
C LYS A 151 -38.06 -2.76 26.38
N ARG A 152 -39.20 -2.06 26.55
CA ARG A 152 -39.29 -0.91 27.45
C ARG A 152 -39.29 -1.34 28.92
N GLU A 153 -40.03 -2.41 29.23
CA GLU A 153 -40.10 -2.98 30.58
C GLU A 153 -38.72 -3.51 31.03
N ALA A 154 -38.00 -4.21 30.15
CA ALA A 154 -36.63 -4.64 30.38
C ALA A 154 -35.65 -3.46 30.49
N LYS A 155 -35.77 -2.41 29.65
CA LYS A 155 -34.93 -1.20 29.79
C LYS A 155 -35.10 -0.55 31.16
N ASN A 156 -36.34 -0.49 31.67
CA ASN A 156 -36.62 0.05 33.01
C ASN A 156 -36.10 -0.86 34.14
N GLN A 157 -36.18 -2.18 33.99
CA GLN A 157 -35.64 -3.16 34.94
C GLN A 157 -34.10 -3.18 34.95
N LEU A 158 -33.45 -2.86 33.83
CA LEU A 158 -32.00 -2.80 33.68
C LEU A 158 -31.41 -1.38 33.85
N LYS A 159 -32.21 -0.40 34.30
CA LYS A 159 -31.78 1.02 34.41
C LYS A 159 -30.54 1.23 35.29
N ASP A 160 -30.36 0.37 36.30
CA ASP A 160 -29.27 0.46 37.28
C ASP A 160 -28.03 -0.35 36.83
N LEU A 161 -28.10 -1.01 35.66
CA LEU A 161 -26.97 -1.70 35.06
C LEU A 161 -26.01 -0.68 34.43
N LYS A 162 -24.85 -0.48 35.06
CA LYS A 162 -23.76 0.36 34.53
C LYS A 162 -23.32 -0.19 33.16
N SER A 163 -23.80 0.44 32.10
CA SER A 163 -23.57 0.05 30.70
C SER A 163 -23.70 1.28 29.80
N ASP A 164 -23.04 1.26 28.65
CA ASP A 164 -23.30 2.24 27.60
C ASP A 164 -24.61 1.91 26.84
N ASP A 165 -25.13 2.89 26.10
CA ASP A 165 -26.35 2.71 25.31
C ASP A 165 -26.21 1.61 24.24
N TYR A 166 -25.01 1.31 23.74
CA TYR A 166 -24.80 0.30 22.71
C TYR A 166 -24.95 -1.12 23.27
N LEU A 167 -24.33 -1.39 24.41
CA LEU A 167 -24.47 -2.65 25.15
C LEU A 167 -25.91 -2.86 25.61
N LEU A 168 -26.56 -1.81 26.14
CA LEU A 168 -27.96 -1.89 26.57
C LEU A 168 -28.90 -2.18 25.37
N ASN A 169 -28.74 -1.48 24.24
CA ASN A 169 -29.51 -1.75 23.03
C ASN A 169 -29.22 -3.15 22.46
N THR A 170 -27.98 -3.63 22.55
CA THR A 170 -27.58 -4.99 22.16
C THR A 170 -28.28 -6.04 23.02
N ILE A 171 -28.26 -5.89 24.35
CA ILE A 171 -29.02 -6.74 25.30
C ILE A 171 -30.50 -6.78 24.90
N LEU A 172 -31.15 -5.62 24.81
CA LEU A 172 -32.57 -5.49 24.46
C LEU A 172 -32.91 -6.04 23.06
N SER A 173 -31.95 -6.11 22.14
CA SER A 173 -32.14 -6.72 20.81
C SER A 173 -32.46 -8.22 20.88
N ASN A 174 -32.07 -8.90 21.96
CA ASN A 174 -32.31 -10.33 22.18
C ASN A 174 -33.71 -10.66 22.71
N ILE A 175 -34.58 -9.68 22.96
CA ILE A 175 -35.96 -9.95 23.40
C ILE A 175 -36.79 -10.37 22.18
N LYS A 176 -37.27 -11.62 22.18
CA LYS A 176 -38.12 -12.19 21.13
C LYS A 176 -39.28 -13.01 21.69
N ILE A 177 -40.21 -13.38 20.81
CA ILE A 177 -41.16 -14.46 21.07
C ILE A 177 -40.41 -15.78 20.91
N ARG A 178 -40.52 -16.66 21.91
CA ARG A 178 -39.92 -17.99 21.96
C ARG A 178 -40.83 -19.04 21.31
N PRO A 179 -40.33 -20.26 21.00
CA PRO A 179 -41.15 -21.32 20.39
C PRO A 179 -42.38 -21.74 21.21
N ASP A 180 -42.35 -21.53 22.54
CA ASP A 180 -43.47 -21.75 23.48
C ASP A 180 -44.47 -20.58 23.54
N ALA A 181 -44.40 -19.65 22.58
CA ALA A 181 -45.16 -18.40 22.51
C ALA A 181 -44.94 -17.40 23.68
N THR A 182 -44.00 -17.67 24.61
CA THR A 182 -43.63 -16.71 25.66
C THR A 182 -42.72 -15.61 25.10
N ILE A 183 -42.65 -14.46 25.76
CA ILE A 183 -41.62 -13.45 25.48
C ILE A 183 -40.43 -13.70 26.40
N GLY A 184 -39.22 -13.63 25.85
CA GLY A 184 -38.02 -13.61 26.66
C GLY A 184 -36.74 -13.50 25.85
N TRP A 185 -35.62 -13.76 26.53
CA TRP A 185 -34.30 -13.74 25.91
C TRP A 185 -34.10 -14.84 24.88
N ALA A 186 -33.52 -14.45 23.73
CA ALA A 186 -32.98 -15.31 22.69
C ALA A 186 -31.66 -16.00 23.09
N VAL A 187 -30.95 -15.43 24.07
CA VAL A 187 -29.71 -16.00 24.63
C VAL A 187 -30.01 -16.98 25.76
N ASN A 188 -29.21 -18.04 25.87
CA ASN A 188 -29.30 -19.03 26.95
C ASN A 188 -28.51 -18.57 28.18
N ILE A 189 -29.08 -17.66 28.96
CA ILE A 189 -28.38 -16.98 30.07
C ILE A 189 -27.80 -17.97 31.09
N ASP A 190 -28.52 -19.04 31.42
CA ASP A 190 -28.05 -20.03 32.41
C ASP A 190 -26.77 -20.75 31.96
N VAL A 191 -26.66 -21.10 30.67
CA VAL A 191 -25.43 -21.70 30.13
C VAL A 191 -24.32 -20.65 29.96
N LEU A 192 -24.64 -19.42 29.57
CA LEU A 192 -23.65 -18.33 29.47
C LEU A 192 -23.06 -17.98 30.85
N LEU A 193 -23.88 -17.97 31.91
CA LEU A 193 -23.42 -17.82 33.30
C LEU A 193 -22.50 -18.98 33.71
N LYS A 194 -22.94 -20.22 33.49
CA LYS A 194 -22.18 -21.43 33.83
C LYS A 194 -20.82 -21.49 33.12
N HIS A 195 -20.75 -21.03 31.87
CA HIS A 195 -19.55 -21.08 31.03
C HIS A 195 -18.84 -19.73 30.87
N ILE A 196 -19.10 -18.74 31.74
CA ILE A 196 -18.49 -17.41 31.59
C ILE A 196 -16.96 -17.47 31.60
N ASN A 197 -16.37 -18.35 32.42
CA ASN A 197 -14.92 -18.57 32.47
C ASN A 197 -14.34 -19.13 31.17
N ASP A 198 -15.11 -19.92 30.41
CA ASP A 198 -14.71 -20.43 29.09
C ASP A 198 -14.75 -19.29 28.05
N ILE A 199 -15.83 -18.48 28.06
CA ILE A 199 -16.05 -17.33 27.16
C ILE A 199 -14.94 -16.29 27.29
N VAL A 200 -14.64 -15.88 28.54
CA VAL A 200 -13.66 -14.81 28.81
C VAL A 200 -12.21 -15.26 28.62
N SER A 201 -11.97 -16.58 28.51
CA SER A 201 -10.65 -17.20 28.35
C SER A 201 -10.41 -17.70 26.91
N PHE A 202 -9.38 -18.50 26.70
CA PHE A 202 -9.14 -19.22 25.45
C PHE A 202 -8.60 -20.63 25.77
N PRO A 203 -8.96 -21.70 25.01
CA PRO A 203 -8.65 -23.06 25.41
C PRO A 203 -7.15 -23.34 25.50
N ARG A 204 -6.70 -23.86 26.66
CA ARG A 204 -5.28 -24.22 26.87
C ARG A 204 -4.78 -25.26 25.87
N THR A 205 -5.67 -26.13 25.42
CA THR A 205 -5.49 -27.15 24.36
C THR A 205 -5.08 -26.55 23.01
N LEU A 206 -5.46 -25.31 22.72
CA LEU A 206 -5.18 -24.63 21.45
C LEU A 206 -3.94 -23.72 21.49
N ARG A 207 -3.44 -23.34 22.68
CA ARG A 207 -2.29 -22.43 22.83
C ARG A 207 -0.98 -22.94 22.21
N ARG A 208 -0.82 -24.27 22.09
CA ARG A 208 0.35 -24.90 21.45
C ARG A 208 0.16 -25.14 19.94
N LYS A 209 -1.00 -24.83 19.38
CA LYS A 209 -1.25 -24.94 17.93
C LYS A 209 -0.82 -23.66 17.22
N ARG A 210 -0.58 -23.79 15.91
CA ARG A 210 -0.11 -22.71 15.04
C ARG A 210 -0.99 -22.65 13.79
N TYR A 211 -1.45 -21.47 13.42
CA TYR A 211 -2.10 -21.22 12.13
C TYR A 211 -1.21 -20.32 11.27
N PHE A 212 -0.68 -20.88 10.18
CA PHE A 212 0.22 -20.20 9.24
C PHE A 212 -0.51 -19.58 8.04
N GLY A 213 -1.84 -19.55 8.07
CA GLY A 213 -2.64 -18.84 7.09
C GLY A 213 -2.77 -17.34 7.42
N PRO A 214 -3.28 -16.54 6.48
CA PRO A 214 -3.49 -15.11 6.66
C PRO A 214 -4.36 -14.81 7.89
N THR A 215 -3.88 -13.93 8.76
CA THR A 215 -4.61 -13.51 9.95
C THR A 215 -4.49 -11.99 10.12
N LEU A 216 -5.61 -11.33 10.38
CA LEU A 216 -5.66 -9.90 10.69
C LEU A 216 -6.43 -9.71 11.99
N PHE A 217 -5.85 -8.93 12.90
CA PHE A 217 -6.52 -8.38 14.07
C PHE A 217 -6.78 -6.89 13.86
N ILE A 218 -8.03 -6.45 14.02
CA ILE A 218 -8.44 -5.04 14.03
C ILE A 218 -8.93 -4.72 15.45
N GLY A 219 -8.11 -4.01 16.22
CA GLY A 219 -8.45 -3.56 17.58
C GLY A 219 -8.91 -2.10 17.64
N GLY A 220 -9.62 -1.73 18.70
CA GLY A 220 -9.90 -0.33 19.02
C GLY A 220 -8.73 0.30 19.77
N GLN A 221 -8.29 1.49 19.38
CA GLN A 221 -7.19 2.17 20.10
C GLN A 221 -7.52 2.46 21.58
N MET A 222 -8.80 2.61 21.91
CA MET A 222 -9.29 2.84 23.28
C MET A 222 -9.79 1.54 23.96
N SER A 223 -9.36 0.37 23.47
CA SER A 223 -9.89 -0.93 23.85
C SER A 223 -8.82 -1.84 24.46
N ASP A 224 -9.08 -2.34 25.67
CA ASP A 224 -8.19 -3.27 26.39
C ASP A 224 -8.42 -4.76 26.00
N TYR A 225 -9.06 -5.02 24.85
CA TYR A 225 -9.34 -6.38 24.35
C TYR A 225 -8.20 -6.98 23.51
N ILE A 226 -7.29 -6.14 23.02
CA ILE A 226 -6.00 -6.53 22.42
C ILE A 226 -4.88 -5.66 23.04
N PRO A 227 -4.54 -5.87 24.33
CA PRO A 227 -3.45 -5.13 24.96
C PRO A 227 -2.10 -5.49 24.33
N PRO A 228 -1.08 -4.60 24.38
CA PRO A 228 0.25 -4.89 23.82
C PRO A 228 0.90 -6.19 24.34
N ASP A 229 0.64 -6.54 25.61
CA ASP A 229 1.14 -7.76 26.26
C ASP A 229 0.61 -9.07 25.64
N ASP A 230 -0.51 -9.02 24.92
CA ASP A 230 -1.06 -10.18 24.20
C ASP A 230 -0.42 -10.37 22.81
N LEU A 231 0.27 -9.36 22.26
CA LEU A 231 0.86 -9.42 20.91
C LEU A 231 1.88 -10.55 20.73
N PRO A 232 2.76 -10.88 21.70
CA PRO A 232 3.63 -12.05 21.61
C PRO A 232 2.83 -13.37 21.54
N GLY A 233 1.76 -13.50 22.32
CA GLY A 233 0.88 -14.69 22.30
C GLY A 233 0.09 -14.82 21.00
N ILE A 234 -0.35 -13.68 20.43
CA ILE A 234 -0.96 -13.61 19.11
C ILE A 234 0.03 -14.09 18.05
N ARG A 235 1.24 -13.52 17.99
CA ARG A 235 2.27 -13.89 17.00
C ARG A 235 2.77 -15.32 17.17
N ASP A 236 2.84 -15.82 18.41
CA ASP A 236 3.15 -17.22 18.69
C ASP A 236 2.11 -18.15 18.05
N MET A 237 0.81 -17.94 18.29
CA MET A 237 -0.25 -18.81 17.78
C MET A 237 -0.58 -18.57 16.30
N PHE A 238 -0.36 -17.36 15.79
CA PHE A 238 -0.68 -16.90 14.44
C PHE A 238 0.55 -16.15 13.85
N PRO A 239 1.59 -16.85 13.36
CA PRO A 239 2.84 -16.21 12.95
C PRO A 239 2.76 -15.24 11.77
N LYS A 240 1.65 -15.28 11.00
CA LYS A 240 1.34 -14.31 9.94
C LYS A 240 0.26 -13.28 10.35
N ALA A 241 0.09 -13.06 11.65
CA ALA A 241 -0.86 -12.06 12.15
C ALA A 241 -0.37 -10.64 11.89
N VAL A 242 -1.13 -9.91 11.08
CA VAL A 242 -1.11 -8.45 11.05
C VAL A 242 -2.00 -7.94 12.17
N ILE A 243 -1.56 -6.91 12.90
CA ILE A 243 -2.37 -6.24 13.93
C ILE A 243 -2.48 -4.77 13.55
N SER A 244 -3.71 -4.25 13.51
CA SER A 244 -4.03 -2.86 13.22
C SER A 244 -4.97 -2.32 14.30
N TYR A 245 -4.79 -1.05 14.67
CA TYR A 245 -5.65 -0.37 15.64
C TYR A 245 -6.31 0.84 14.97
N ILE A 246 -7.63 0.97 15.11
CA ILE A 246 -8.35 2.13 14.58
C ILE A 246 -8.38 3.24 15.65
N PRO A 247 -7.85 4.45 15.36
CA PRO A 247 -7.80 5.53 16.33
C PRO A 247 -9.17 5.93 16.86
N LYS A 248 -9.24 6.30 18.15
CA LYS A 248 -10.45 6.80 18.83
C LYS A 248 -11.66 5.84 18.88
N THR A 249 -11.50 4.58 18.50
CA THR A 249 -12.54 3.55 18.61
C THR A 249 -12.33 2.67 19.86
N GLY A 250 -13.42 2.20 20.46
CA GLY A 250 -13.41 1.22 21.54
C GLY A 250 -13.73 -0.19 21.03
N HIS A 251 -14.34 -1.01 21.89
CA HIS A 251 -14.60 -2.43 21.62
C HIS A 251 -15.45 -2.73 20.38
N ASN A 252 -16.26 -1.76 19.94
CA ASN A 252 -17.18 -1.90 18.83
C ASN A 252 -16.64 -1.19 17.59
N VAL A 253 -15.36 -1.39 17.26
CA VAL A 253 -14.62 -0.79 16.14
C VAL A 253 -15.44 -0.65 14.85
N HIS A 254 -16.17 -1.71 14.49
CA HIS A 254 -17.02 -1.80 13.29
C HIS A 254 -18.31 -0.96 13.33
N ILE A 255 -18.63 -0.35 14.47
CA ILE A 255 -19.75 0.57 14.74
C ILE A 255 -19.21 1.98 15.02
N ASP A 256 -18.10 2.08 15.76
CA ASP A 256 -17.46 3.34 16.15
C ASP A 256 -16.86 4.06 14.93
N ASP A 257 -16.16 3.32 14.06
CA ASP A 257 -15.75 3.79 12.73
C ASP A 257 -15.95 2.67 11.68
N PRO A 258 -17.19 2.51 11.15
CA PRO A 258 -17.48 1.49 10.16
C PRO A 258 -16.70 1.70 8.86
N ARG A 259 -16.27 2.94 8.56
CA ARG A 259 -15.54 3.25 7.32
C ARG A 259 -14.13 2.69 7.41
N SER A 260 -13.34 3.11 8.40
CA SER A 260 -11.96 2.62 8.58
C SER A 260 -11.95 1.10 8.80
N PHE A 261 -12.93 0.56 9.53
CA PHE A 261 -13.10 -0.89 9.69
C PHE A 261 -13.29 -1.59 8.33
N LEU A 262 -14.21 -1.11 7.50
CA LEU A 262 -14.47 -1.71 6.18
C LEU A 262 -13.28 -1.54 5.23
N GLU A 263 -12.59 -0.39 5.21
CA GLU A 263 -11.40 -0.17 4.38
C GLU A 263 -10.32 -1.23 4.67
N ILE A 264 -9.99 -1.45 5.95
CA ILE A 264 -9.01 -2.46 6.38
C ILE A 264 -9.52 -3.89 6.13
N ALA A 265 -10.79 -4.18 6.47
CA ALA A 265 -11.38 -5.50 6.33
C ALA A 265 -11.46 -5.96 4.87
N ILE A 266 -11.91 -5.09 3.96
CA ILE A 266 -12.00 -5.39 2.53
C ILE A 266 -10.62 -5.57 1.92
N ALA A 267 -9.61 -4.77 2.31
CA ALA A 267 -8.24 -4.96 1.87
C ALA A 267 -7.69 -6.35 2.26
N PHE A 268 -7.94 -6.81 3.49
CA PHE A 268 -7.54 -8.15 3.93
C PHE A 268 -8.28 -9.27 3.19
N ILE A 269 -9.61 -9.16 3.07
CA ILE A 269 -10.44 -10.15 2.37
C ILE A 269 -10.05 -10.25 0.89
N ARG A 270 -9.64 -9.13 0.26
CA ARG A 270 -9.19 -9.07 -1.14
C ARG A 270 -7.75 -9.51 -1.38
N THR A 271 -6.88 -9.46 -0.38
CA THR A 271 -5.47 -9.88 -0.54
C THR A 271 -5.25 -11.38 -0.33
N HIS A 272 -6.25 -12.08 0.21
CA HIS A 272 -6.14 -13.48 0.64
C HIS A 272 -7.23 -14.38 0.02
N HIS A 273 -7.57 -14.12 -1.24
CA HIS A 273 -8.42 -14.99 -2.03
C HIS A 273 -7.73 -16.33 -2.34
N TYR A 274 -8.53 -17.39 -2.46
CA TYR A 274 -8.06 -18.70 -2.91
C TYR A 274 -7.94 -18.72 -4.44
N LYS A 275 -6.73 -18.52 -4.97
CA LYS A 275 -6.40 -19.09 -6.28
C LYS A 275 -6.17 -20.58 -6.08
N ARG A 276 -6.93 -21.45 -6.77
CA ARG A 276 -6.55 -22.86 -6.93
C ARG A 276 -5.12 -22.88 -7.46
N PRO A 277 -4.15 -23.47 -6.74
CA PRO A 277 -2.96 -23.95 -7.41
C PRO A 277 -3.44 -25.07 -8.33
N HIS A 278 -3.13 -25.01 -9.61
CA HIS A 278 -3.04 -26.25 -10.39
C HIS A 278 -1.86 -27.03 -9.82
N LEU A 279 -2.14 -27.81 -8.79
CA LEU A 279 -1.22 -28.76 -8.17
C LEU A 279 -1.06 -29.93 -9.14
N ASP A 280 -0.25 -29.70 -10.17
CA ASP A 280 0.38 -30.79 -10.89
C ASP A 280 1.39 -31.44 -9.95
N VAL A 281 0.97 -32.57 -9.36
CA VAL A 281 1.68 -33.25 -8.28
C VAL A 281 2.97 -33.93 -8.75
N SER A 282 3.26 -33.90 -10.05
CA SER A 282 4.49 -34.43 -10.67
C SER A 282 5.75 -33.65 -10.27
N ASN A 283 5.71 -32.32 -10.35
CA ASN A 283 6.92 -31.49 -10.24
C ASN A 283 7.56 -31.43 -8.84
N PHE A 284 6.80 -31.70 -7.77
CA PHE A 284 7.33 -31.60 -6.40
C PHE A 284 8.31 -32.74 -6.03
N TYR A 285 8.31 -33.84 -6.79
CA TYR A 285 9.28 -34.93 -6.63
C TYR A 285 10.51 -34.79 -7.54
N GLN A 286 10.36 -34.13 -8.69
CA GLN A 286 11.41 -34.03 -9.70
C GLN A 286 12.48 -32.99 -9.32
N GLN A 287 12.04 -31.83 -8.80
CA GLN A 287 12.92 -30.72 -8.40
C GLN A 287 13.93 -31.09 -7.29
N ARG A 288 13.65 -32.15 -6.51
CA ARG A 288 14.52 -32.60 -5.41
C ARG A 288 15.54 -33.69 -5.81
N ILE A 289 15.48 -34.16 -7.06
CA ILE A 289 16.42 -35.13 -7.63
C ILE A 289 17.48 -34.41 -8.49
N GLU A 290 17.10 -33.33 -9.17
CA GLU A 290 18.00 -32.52 -10.01
C GLU A 290 19.03 -31.72 -9.20
N GLU A 291 18.69 -31.27 -7.98
CA GLU A 291 19.61 -30.55 -7.08
C GLU A 291 20.79 -31.39 -6.53
N GLN A 292 20.87 -32.69 -6.84
CA GLN A 292 22.01 -33.55 -6.48
C GLN A 292 22.82 -34.09 -7.66
N ILE A 293 22.48 -33.75 -8.90
CA ILE A 293 23.21 -34.24 -10.09
C ILE A 293 23.52 -33.10 -11.06
N THR A 294 24.68 -32.45 -10.83
CA THR A 294 25.72 -32.09 -11.82
C THR A 294 26.42 -30.79 -11.41
N VAL A 295 27.55 -30.93 -10.70
CA VAL A 295 28.63 -29.96 -10.79
C VAL A 295 29.35 -30.17 -12.13
N SER A 296 29.66 -29.09 -12.84
CA SER A 296 30.74 -28.89 -13.83
C SER A 296 30.34 -28.45 -15.25
N THR A 297 31.31 -27.79 -15.90
CA THR A 297 31.46 -27.46 -17.33
C THR A 297 30.64 -26.31 -17.94
N ASN A 298 31.26 -25.12 -17.93
CA ASN A 298 31.66 -24.28 -19.07
C ASN A 298 30.81 -24.16 -20.35
N MET A 299 30.69 -22.90 -20.81
CA MET A 299 30.54 -22.41 -22.21
C MET A 299 30.21 -23.40 -23.33
N THR A 300 29.15 -23.10 -24.09
CA THR A 300 29.18 -23.07 -25.58
C THR A 300 28.05 -22.20 -26.12
N VAL A 301 28.33 -21.40 -27.15
CA VAL A 301 27.32 -20.69 -27.96
C VAL A 301 26.84 -21.63 -29.06
N ILE A 302 25.53 -21.79 -29.22
CA ILE A 302 24.95 -22.52 -30.37
C ILE A 302 24.11 -21.56 -31.20
N ALA A 303 24.63 -21.19 -32.38
CA ALA A 303 23.82 -20.71 -33.48
C ALA A 303 23.21 -21.91 -34.20
N VAL A 304 21.96 -21.79 -34.66
CA VAL A 304 21.31 -22.82 -35.48
C VAL A 304 21.29 -22.35 -36.94
N ASP A 305 22.23 -22.84 -37.74
CA ASP A 305 22.17 -22.78 -39.21
C ASP A 305 21.18 -23.86 -39.69
N ALA A 306 20.20 -23.47 -40.50
CA ALA A 306 19.17 -24.35 -41.01
C ALA A 306 19.46 -24.74 -42.46
N ARG A 307 20.19 -25.86 -42.68
CA ARG A 307 20.41 -26.44 -44.02
C ARG A 307 20.31 -27.97 -44.07
N ASN A 308 19.78 -28.42 -45.21
CA ASN A 308 19.13 -29.71 -45.51
C ASN A 308 20.01 -30.97 -45.66
N HIS A 309 19.28 -32.10 -45.87
CA HIS A 309 19.66 -33.43 -46.40
C HIS A 309 20.14 -34.41 -45.30
N GLY A 310 19.75 -35.67 -45.23
CA GLY A 310 19.05 -36.69 -46.07
C GLY A 310 19.41 -38.04 -45.37
N ASP A 311 18.64 -39.12 -45.30
CA ASP A 311 17.82 -39.81 -46.31
C ASP A 311 16.75 -40.74 -45.63
N SER A 312 15.58 -40.89 -46.27
CA SER A 312 14.87 -42.15 -46.68
C SER A 312 14.85 -43.44 -45.80
N PRO A 313 13.83 -44.33 -45.89
CA PRO A 313 12.38 -44.16 -46.19
C PRO A 313 11.44 -44.93 -45.21
N ASP A 314 10.14 -44.63 -45.17
CA ASP A 314 9.05 -45.55 -45.59
C ASP A 314 7.62 -45.11 -45.17
N ASP A 315 6.72 -45.26 -46.15
CA ASP A 315 5.26 -45.43 -46.14
C ASP A 315 4.28 -44.46 -45.40
N ASN A 316 3.72 -43.53 -46.19
CA ASN A 316 2.29 -43.16 -46.29
C ASN A 316 1.38 -43.34 -45.05
N SER A 317 0.79 -42.29 -44.48
CA SER A 317 -0.28 -41.53 -45.16
C SER A 317 -0.87 -40.40 -44.28
N HIS A 318 -1.46 -39.39 -44.94
CA HIS A 318 -2.33 -38.33 -44.38
C HIS A 318 -1.67 -37.18 -43.57
N GLY A 319 -1.09 -36.23 -44.30
CA GLY A 319 -1.66 -34.88 -44.32
C GLY A 319 -1.24 -33.86 -43.24
N TYR A 320 0.00 -33.37 -43.33
CA TYR A 320 0.36 -32.04 -42.82
C TYR A 320 0.44 -31.01 -43.97
N PRO A 321 -0.57 -30.14 -44.07
CA PRO A 321 -0.41 -28.72 -44.31
C PRO A 321 -0.95 -27.95 -43.07
N ASP A 322 -0.38 -26.84 -42.58
CA ASP A 322 0.47 -25.87 -43.24
C ASP A 322 1.17 -24.95 -42.20
N LEU A 323 2.40 -25.28 -41.78
CA LEU A 323 3.12 -24.46 -40.79
C LEU A 323 3.64 -23.11 -41.37
N ALA A 324 3.47 -22.87 -42.67
CA ALA A 324 3.75 -21.60 -43.32
C ALA A 324 2.51 -20.68 -43.34
N ALA A 325 1.30 -21.23 -43.51
CA ALA A 325 0.07 -20.47 -43.50
C ALA A 325 -0.29 -19.89 -42.13
N ASP A 326 -0.08 -20.61 -41.02
CA ASP A 326 -0.47 -20.12 -39.68
C ASP A 326 0.37 -18.90 -39.24
N ILE A 327 1.65 -18.84 -39.63
CA ILE A 327 2.50 -17.67 -39.38
C ILE A 327 2.08 -16.48 -40.26
N SER A 328 1.69 -16.74 -41.52
CA SER A 328 1.12 -15.70 -42.39
C SER A 328 -0.24 -15.18 -41.86
N HIS A 329 -1.09 -16.04 -41.29
CA HIS A 329 -2.40 -15.64 -40.80
C HIS A 329 -2.34 -14.84 -39.49
N LEU A 330 -1.34 -15.08 -38.62
CA LEU A 330 -1.11 -14.22 -37.45
C LEU A 330 -0.59 -12.83 -37.83
N LEU A 331 0.32 -12.76 -38.81
CA LEU A 331 0.91 -11.49 -39.28
C LEU A 331 -0.06 -10.66 -40.15
N ALA A 332 -0.96 -11.32 -40.89
CA ALA A 332 -2.01 -10.64 -41.67
C ALA A 332 -3.09 -9.97 -40.80
N LYS A 333 -3.29 -10.42 -39.56
CA LYS A 333 -4.28 -9.81 -38.65
C LYS A 333 -3.74 -8.58 -37.91
N TYR A 334 -2.42 -8.45 -37.78
CA TYR A 334 -1.76 -7.31 -37.11
C TYR A 334 -1.49 -6.11 -38.02
N SER A 335 -1.60 -6.27 -39.35
CA SER A 335 -1.24 -5.25 -40.35
C SER A 335 -2.40 -4.38 -40.84
N VAL A 336 -3.66 -4.71 -40.49
CA VAL A 336 -4.85 -3.96 -40.94
C VAL A 336 -5.19 -2.75 -40.05
N GLU A 337 -4.77 -2.71 -38.78
CA GLU A 337 -5.14 -1.63 -37.83
C GLU A 337 -4.15 -0.45 -37.73
N LYS A 338 -3.00 -0.48 -38.43
CA LYS A 338 -1.91 0.52 -38.24
C LYS A 338 -1.40 1.23 -39.48
N GLY A 339 -1.90 0.91 -40.67
CA GLY A 339 -1.75 1.77 -41.87
C GLY A 339 -0.31 2.03 -42.33
N ILE A 340 0.53 0.99 -42.43
CA ILE A 340 1.89 1.10 -43.02
C ILE A 340 2.00 0.14 -44.21
N LEU A 341 2.35 0.67 -45.38
CA LEU A 341 2.68 -0.07 -46.60
C LEU A 341 4.17 -0.41 -46.61
N LEU A 342 4.51 -1.69 -46.83
CA LEU A 342 5.86 -2.13 -47.22
C LEU A 342 5.75 -3.01 -48.46
N GLY A 343 6.42 -2.60 -49.54
CA GLY A 343 6.37 -3.30 -50.83
C GLY A 343 7.29 -4.52 -50.87
N HIS A 344 6.88 -5.55 -51.62
CA HIS A 344 7.75 -6.66 -51.99
C HIS A 344 8.65 -6.29 -53.18
N GLY A 345 9.94 -6.62 -53.07
CA GLY A 345 10.89 -6.63 -54.19
C GLY A 345 11.69 -7.92 -54.16
N MET A 346 11.52 -8.78 -55.17
CA MET A 346 12.32 -9.99 -55.31
C MET A 346 13.69 -9.67 -55.93
N GLY A 347 14.76 -10.10 -55.25
CA GLY A 347 16.07 -10.37 -55.85
C GLY A 347 17.01 -9.19 -56.10
N GLY A 348 18.30 -9.42 -55.79
CA GLY A 348 19.40 -8.79 -56.53
C GLY A 348 20.20 -7.66 -55.87
N ARG A 349 21.22 -8.04 -55.08
CA ARG A 349 22.50 -7.33 -54.82
C ARG A 349 22.51 -5.98 -54.06
N ALA A 350 23.50 -5.89 -53.16
CA ALA A 350 24.13 -4.67 -52.60
C ALA A 350 23.28 -3.78 -51.65
N ALA A 351 23.85 -3.07 -50.66
CA ALA A 351 25.16 -3.18 -49.99
C ALA A 351 25.13 -2.45 -48.62
N MET A 352 26.25 -2.53 -47.90
CA MET A 352 26.57 -1.98 -46.58
C MET A 352 26.37 -0.45 -46.36
N ALA A 353 25.90 -0.13 -45.15
CA ALA A 353 26.55 0.71 -44.11
C ALA A 353 26.60 2.26 -44.13
N LEU A 354 26.52 2.78 -42.88
CA LEU A 354 27.10 4.00 -42.27
C LEU A 354 26.76 5.43 -42.77
N ALA A 355 26.02 6.14 -41.89
CA ALA A 355 26.46 7.31 -41.11
C ALA A 355 26.68 8.72 -41.71
N LEU A 356 26.26 9.71 -40.89
CA LEU A 356 26.67 11.13 -40.75
C LEU A 356 26.07 12.23 -41.66
N THR A 357 25.47 13.21 -40.93
CA THR A 357 25.55 14.69 -41.05
C THR A 357 24.93 15.52 -42.19
N GLU A 358 24.27 16.58 -41.72
CA GLU A 358 24.25 17.98 -42.20
C GLU A 358 23.27 18.48 -43.29
N ASP A 359 23.05 19.79 -43.17
CA ASP A 359 21.99 20.66 -43.69
C ASP A 359 21.55 20.51 -45.15
N LEU A 360 20.26 20.83 -45.38
CA LEU A 360 19.85 21.54 -46.59
C LEU A 360 18.62 22.44 -46.34
N THR A 361 18.84 23.74 -46.53
CA THR A 361 17.80 24.79 -46.54
C THR A 361 17.12 24.85 -47.91
N LEU A 362 15.83 25.25 -47.96
CA LEU A 362 15.18 25.65 -49.23
C LEU A 362 14.07 26.70 -49.00
N THR A 363 13.99 27.66 -49.94
CA THR A 363 13.01 28.76 -49.99
C THR A 363 11.92 28.44 -51.04
N CYS A 364 10.87 29.23 -51.35
CA CYS A 364 10.47 30.63 -51.12
C CYS A 364 8.90 30.66 -51.30
N PRO A 365 8.16 31.74 -51.65
CA PRO A 365 8.42 33.20 -51.70
C PRO A 365 7.33 34.09 -51.03
N THR A 366 7.47 35.40 -51.25
CA THR A 366 6.82 36.55 -50.57
C THR A 366 5.52 37.08 -51.22
N SER A 367 4.92 38.07 -50.55
CA SER A 367 3.85 39.01 -50.98
C SER A 367 2.40 38.52 -50.76
N ILE A 368 1.40 39.37 -50.45
CA ILE A 368 1.23 40.81 -50.76
C ILE A 368 0.82 41.65 -49.54
N ASN A 369 1.39 42.85 -49.46
CA ASN A 369 0.91 43.96 -48.64
C ASN A 369 -0.20 44.70 -49.41
N SER A 370 -1.48 44.55 -49.06
CA SER A 370 -2.56 45.36 -49.65
C SER A 370 -3.78 45.51 -48.74
N VAL A 371 -4.38 46.70 -48.76
CA VAL A 371 -5.65 47.08 -48.12
C VAL A 371 -5.62 47.28 -46.59
N LEU A 372 -4.77 48.22 -46.14
CA LEU A 372 -5.21 49.19 -45.13
C LEU A 372 -5.87 50.37 -45.86
N LYS A 373 -7.20 50.35 -46.06
CA LYS A 373 -7.98 51.53 -46.52
C LYS A 373 -9.51 51.35 -46.41
N SER A 374 -10.07 51.52 -45.23
CA SER A 374 -11.37 52.21 -45.04
C SER A 374 -11.55 52.63 -43.57
N ARG A 375 -12.32 53.70 -43.33
CA ARG A 375 -12.60 54.25 -42.00
C ARG A 375 -13.94 53.71 -41.47
N ASN A 376 -14.11 53.77 -40.15
CA ASN A 376 -15.35 53.62 -39.36
C ASN A 376 -15.80 52.21 -38.93
N THR A 377 -15.16 51.66 -37.89
CA THR A 377 -15.83 50.93 -36.79
C THR A 377 -15.06 51.08 -35.46
N LYS A 378 -14.84 52.34 -35.00
CA LYS A 378 -14.38 52.63 -33.63
C LYS A 378 -15.49 52.31 -32.58
N LYS A 379 -15.75 51.02 -32.29
CA LYS A 379 -16.29 50.59 -30.98
C LYS A 379 -16.20 49.10 -30.60
N TYR A 380 -15.79 48.18 -31.49
CA TYR A 380 -15.72 46.73 -31.20
C TYR A 380 -14.36 46.07 -31.49
N GLY A 381 -13.28 46.87 -31.61
CA GLY A 381 -11.94 46.40 -31.96
C GLY A 381 -10.95 46.20 -30.80
N MET A 382 -11.37 46.39 -29.54
CA MET A 382 -10.43 46.44 -28.39
C MET A 382 -10.41 45.18 -27.52
N ASP A 383 -11.46 44.34 -27.56
CA ASP A 383 -11.54 43.10 -26.75
C ASP A 383 -10.91 41.85 -27.41
N ILE A 384 -10.67 41.89 -28.73
CA ILE A 384 -10.06 40.76 -29.46
C ILE A 384 -8.53 40.83 -29.47
N LEU A 385 -7.94 42.02 -29.39
CA LEU A 385 -6.48 42.22 -29.33
C LEU A 385 -5.85 41.94 -27.95
N ILE A 386 -6.68 41.79 -26.90
CA ILE A 386 -6.22 41.45 -25.54
C ILE A 386 -6.13 39.92 -25.32
N LYS A 387 -6.76 39.10 -26.19
CA LYS A 387 -6.80 37.62 -26.03
C LYS A 387 -5.79 36.82 -26.86
N ILE A 388 -5.07 37.43 -27.81
CA ILE A 388 -4.14 36.70 -28.70
C ILE A 388 -2.65 37.00 -28.39
N SER A 389 -2.34 38.03 -27.61
CA SER A 389 -0.97 38.50 -27.32
C SER A 389 -0.33 37.93 -26.05
N LYS A 390 -0.93 36.92 -25.38
CA LYS A 390 -0.41 36.33 -24.14
C LYS A 390 0.22 34.93 -24.25
N VAL A 391 0.28 34.33 -25.45
CA VAL A 391 0.75 32.93 -25.65
C VAL A 391 2.10 32.81 -26.38
N ARG A 392 2.57 33.83 -27.10
CA ARG A 392 3.89 33.81 -27.79
C ARG A 392 4.58 35.17 -27.82
N LEU A 393 5.28 35.56 -26.74
CA LEU A 393 6.43 36.50 -26.83
C LEU A 393 7.32 36.55 -25.56
N LEU A 394 7.74 35.40 -25.00
CA LEU A 394 8.87 35.35 -24.04
C LEU A 394 9.81 34.15 -24.29
N GLN A 395 9.98 33.80 -25.56
CA GLN A 395 11.19 33.14 -26.06
C GLN A 395 11.93 34.19 -26.90
N HIS A 396 13.25 34.31 -26.71
CA HIS A 396 14.16 35.28 -27.37
C HIS A 396 14.03 36.78 -27.03
N THR A 397 14.30 37.17 -25.77
CA THR A 397 15.15 38.34 -25.48
C THR A 397 15.99 38.11 -24.22
N GLY A 398 17.32 38.21 -24.33
CA GLY A 398 18.25 37.98 -23.22
C GLY A 398 18.42 39.19 -22.30
N ILE A 399 17.37 39.60 -21.58
CA ILE A 399 17.43 40.74 -20.65
C ILE A 399 17.82 40.25 -19.24
N LYS A 400 19.07 40.50 -18.84
CA LYS A 400 19.55 40.22 -17.47
C LYS A 400 19.07 41.31 -16.49
N SER A 401 18.00 40.97 -15.77
CA SER A 401 17.42 41.72 -14.65
C SER A 401 16.69 43.03 -14.98
N LEU A 402 15.58 43.25 -14.27
CA LEU A 402 14.94 44.55 -14.10
C LEU A 402 14.58 44.68 -12.61
N ARG A 403 15.21 45.60 -11.88
CA ARG A 403 14.86 45.86 -10.47
C ARG A 403 13.79 46.95 -10.40
N LEU A 404 12.59 46.59 -9.95
CA LEU A 404 11.56 47.51 -9.51
C LEU A 404 11.08 47.10 -8.12
N GLY A 405 11.39 47.92 -7.11
CA GLY A 405 10.74 47.93 -5.79
C GLY A 405 10.75 46.64 -4.97
N GLY A 406 11.87 46.30 -4.33
CA GLY A 406 11.94 45.55 -3.06
C GLY A 406 11.55 44.05 -3.05
N ASN A 407 10.69 43.59 -3.96
CA ASN A 407 10.18 42.22 -3.97
C ASN A 407 10.95 41.36 -4.97
N GLN A 408 11.50 40.23 -4.51
CA GLN A 408 11.95 39.15 -5.39
C GLN A 408 10.75 38.59 -6.16
N ILE A 409 10.61 38.98 -7.42
CA ILE A 409 9.76 38.26 -8.37
C ILE A 409 10.39 36.87 -8.54
N ARG A 410 9.76 35.83 -7.98
CA ARG A 410 10.19 34.44 -8.16
C ARG A 410 10.26 34.14 -9.66
N THR A 411 11.48 34.00 -10.20
CA THR A 411 11.70 33.39 -11.50
C THR A 411 11.19 31.97 -11.46
N LYS A 412 10.50 31.53 -12.51
CA LYS A 412 10.01 30.16 -12.66
C LYS A 412 11.18 29.18 -12.48
N SER A 413 11.02 28.18 -11.61
CA SER A 413 12.01 27.13 -11.39
C SER A 413 12.42 26.49 -12.72
N THR A 414 13.73 26.40 -12.95
CA THR A 414 14.30 25.74 -14.14
C THR A 414 14.64 24.31 -13.75
N PRO A 415 14.04 23.30 -14.41
CA PRO A 415 14.37 21.91 -14.14
C PRO A 415 15.74 21.54 -14.70
N VAL A 416 16.40 20.58 -14.07
CA VAL A 416 17.62 19.94 -14.58
C VAL A 416 17.34 18.50 -15.01
N GLU A 417 18.18 17.95 -15.88
CA GLU A 417 18.06 16.56 -16.31
C GLU A 417 18.61 15.61 -15.24
N LEU A 418 17.73 15.01 -14.44
CA LEU A 418 18.14 14.09 -13.38
C LEU A 418 18.78 12.80 -13.95
N SER A 419 19.90 12.40 -13.34
CA SER A 419 20.42 11.04 -13.49
C SER A 419 19.49 10.06 -12.81
N CYS A 420 19.19 8.95 -13.47
CA CYS A 420 18.30 7.93 -12.96
C CYS A 420 18.74 6.52 -13.35
N ARG A 421 18.24 5.53 -12.62
CA ARG A 421 18.31 4.11 -12.92
C ARG A 421 16.89 3.58 -13.07
N VAL A 422 16.61 2.94 -14.20
CA VAL A 422 15.36 2.22 -14.45
C VAL A 422 15.56 0.77 -14.04
N HIS A 423 14.61 0.25 -13.26
CA HIS A 423 14.47 -1.16 -12.90
C HIS A 423 13.16 -1.68 -13.48
N GLY A 424 13.19 -2.92 -14.00
CA GLY A 424 12.03 -3.55 -14.61
C GLY A 424 11.81 -3.14 -16.07
N PRO A 425 10.58 -3.25 -16.58
CA PRO A 425 10.22 -2.82 -17.93
C PRO A 425 10.54 -1.33 -18.14
N SER A 426 10.96 -0.95 -19.35
CA SER A 426 11.13 0.46 -19.70
C SER A 426 9.83 1.25 -19.56
N PRO A 427 9.86 2.53 -19.14
CA PRO A 427 8.69 3.40 -19.17
C PRO A 427 8.13 3.49 -20.59
N VAL A 428 6.81 3.36 -20.72
CA VAL A 428 6.07 3.55 -21.98
C VAL A 428 4.92 4.54 -21.77
N PRO A 429 4.44 5.23 -22.82
CA PRO A 429 3.27 6.10 -22.73
C PRO A 429 2.07 5.37 -22.11
N GLY A 430 1.42 6.01 -21.13
CA GLY A 430 0.32 5.42 -20.36
C GLY A 430 0.72 4.51 -19.18
N SER A 431 2.00 4.14 -19.02
CA SER A 431 2.47 3.47 -17.80
C SER A 431 2.54 4.43 -16.61
N VAL A 432 2.43 3.87 -15.39
CA VAL A 432 2.53 4.61 -14.13
C VAL A 432 3.73 4.08 -13.34
N PRO A 433 4.95 4.59 -13.58
CA PRO A 433 6.15 4.14 -12.90
C PRO A 433 6.18 4.59 -11.44
N ILE A 434 6.93 3.86 -10.61
CA ILE A 434 7.30 4.30 -9.26
C ILE A 434 8.58 5.12 -9.35
N VAL A 435 8.56 6.40 -8.97
CA VAL A 435 9.75 7.25 -8.89
C VAL A 435 10.25 7.26 -7.44
N VAL A 436 11.50 6.85 -7.24
CA VAL A 436 12.14 6.72 -5.92
C VAL A 436 13.13 7.86 -5.69
N LEU A 437 12.90 8.61 -4.61
CA LEU A 437 13.58 9.85 -4.23
C LEU A 437 14.29 9.68 -2.87
N HIS A 438 15.61 9.80 -2.86
CA HIS A 438 16.43 9.69 -1.65
C HIS A 438 16.37 10.95 -0.76
N ASP A 439 16.82 10.82 0.50
CA ASP A 439 17.03 11.95 1.40
C ASP A 439 18.30 12.76 1.07
N CYS A 440 18.44 13.96 1.64
CA CYS A 440 19.65 14.78 1.59
C CYS A 440 20.88 13.97 2.04
N LEU A 441 22.01 14.10 1.34
CA LEU A 441 23.21 13.27 1.52
C LEU A 441 23.00 11.77 1.20
N GLY A 442 22.06 11.46 0.30
CA GLY A 442 21.89 10.16 -0.36
C GLY A 442 22.08 10.20 -1.88
N CYS A 443 21.88 9.06 -2.53
CA CYS A 443 21.83 8.89 -3.98
C CYS A 443 20.92 7.71 -4.39
N LYS A 444 20.67 7.54 -5.69
CA LYS A 444 19.85 6.45 -6.26
C LYS A 444 20.34 5.05 -5.89
N LYS A 445 21.65 4.86 -5.69
CA LYS A 445 22.24 3.54 -5.35
C LYS A 445 21.81 3.03 -3.98
N ASN A 446 21.49 3.94 -3.05
CA ASN A 446 20.98 3.59 -1.73
C ASN A 446 19.68 2.77 -1.80
N TRP A 447 18.90 2.92 -2.87
CA TRP A 447 17.60 2.30 -3.07
C TRP A 447 17.63 1.06 -3.96
N GLU A 448 18.81 0.62 -4.42
CA GLU A 448 19.00 -0.44 -5.41
C GLU A 448 18.25 -1.74 -5.05
N SER A 449 18.45 -2.23 -3.81
CA SER A 449 17.84 -3.48 -3.32
C SER A 449 16.31 -3.38 -3.21
N VAL A 450 15.81 -2.25 -2.71
CA VAL A 450 14.37 -1.97 -2.59
C VAL A 450 13.74 -1.91 -3.98
N CYS A 451 14.35 -1.18 -4.93
CA CYS A 451 13.84 -1.05 -6.29
C CYS A 451 13.81 -2.39 -7.02
N GLN A 452 14.85 -3.21 -6.89
CA GLN A 452 14.87 -4.57 -7.43
C GLN A 452 13.77 -5.44 -6.81
N LYS A 453 13.61 -5.45 -5.47
CA LYS A 453 12.62 -6.28 -4.77
C LYS A 453 11.17 -5.91 -5.13
N ILE A 454 10.87 -4.61 -5.24
CA ILE A 454 9.58 -4.09 -5.73
C ILE A 454 9.36 -4.53 -7.19
N THR A 455 10.35 -4.33 -8.06
CA THR A 455 10.28 -4.71 -9.48
C THR A 455 9.95 -6.19 -9.64
N VAL A 456 10.72 -7.08 -9.00
CA VAL A 456 10.54 -8.55 -9.07
C VAL A 456 9.15 -8.97 -8.61
N SER A 457 8.58 -8.27 -7.62
CA SER A 457 7.31 -8.67 -7.00
C SER A 457 6.07 -8.02 -7.63
N THR A 458 6.23 -6.98 -8.44
CA THR A 458 5.11 -6.22 -9.05
C THR A 458 5.14 -6.20 -10.59
N ASN A 459 6.28 -6.50 -11.20
CA ASN A 459 6.61 -6.22 -12.61
C ASN A 459 6.41 -4.73 -13.02
N MET A 460 6.37 -3.80 -12.06
CA MET A 460 6.28 -2.37 -12.33
C MET A 460 7.67 -1.80 -12.65
N THR A 461 7.67 -0.77 -13.50
CA THR A 461 8.83 0.09 -13.72
C THR A 461 9.13 0.91 -12.47
N VAL A 462 10.35 0.83 -11.96
CA VAL A 462 10.84 1.66 -10.84
C VAL A 462 11.99 2.53 -11.34
N ILE A 463 11.92 3.84 -11.09
CA ILE A 463 12.90 4.84 -11.53
C ILE A 463 13.53 5.46 -10.28
N ALA A 464 14.72 4.98 -9.88
CA ALA A 464 15.50 5.59 -8.81
C ALA A 464 16.31 6.77 -9.36
N VAL A 465 16.19 7.94 -8.73
CA VAL A 465 16.82 9.18 -9.24
C VAL A 465 17.87 9.71 -8.28
N ASP A 466 18.90 10.36 -8.80
CA ASP A 466 19.69 11.30 -8.01
C ASP A 466 19.02 12.67 -8.08
N ALA A 467 18.76 13.31 -6.95
CA ALA A 467 18.33 14.71 -6.92
C ALA A 467 19.42 15.63 -7.51
N ARG A 468 19.06 16.84 -7.94
CA ARG A 468 20.06 17.89 -8.26
C ARG A 468 21.04 18.06 -7.10
N ASN A 469 22.30 18.41 -7.39
CA ASN A 469 23.40 18.49 -6.42
C ASN A 469 23.77 17.16 -5.71
N HIS A 470 23.27 16.01 -6.16
CA HIS A 470 23.60 14.69 -5.63
C HIS A 470 23.99 13.70 -6.75
N GLY A 471 24.80 12.71 -6.40
CA GLY A 471 25.13 11.55 -7.22
C GLY A 471 25.74 11.88 -8.58
N ASP A 472 25.08 11.46 -9.66
CA ASP A 472 25.44 11.73 -11.05
C ASP A 472 24.62 12.87 -11.68
N SER A 473 23.70 13.49 -10.95
CA SER A 473 22.86 14.58 -11.46
C SER A 473 23.65 15.90 -11.64
N PRO A 474 23.09 16.87 -12.39
CA PRO A 474 23.71 18.19 -12.56
C PRO A 474 23.87 18.95 -11.24
N ASP A 475 24.93 19.76 -11.20
CA ASP A 475 25.17 20.73 -10.14
C ASP A 475 24.42 22.03 -10.47
N ASP A 476 23.69 22.59 -9.51
CA ASP A 476 22.94 23.83 -9.67
C ASP A 476 23.00 24.68 -8.39
N ASN A 477 23.05 26.01 -8.53
CA ASN A 477 23.10 26.93 -7.40
C ASN A 477 21.79 27.00 -6.59
N SER A 478 20.67 26.57 -7.18
CA SER A 478 19.33 26.53 -6.57
C SER A 478 18.99 25.11 -6.09
N HIS A 479 18.54 25.02 -4.84
CA HIS A 479 18.11 23.76 -4.25
C HIS A 479 16.97 24.00 -3.26
N GLY A 480 15.73 23.77 -3.71
CA GLY A 480 14.54 23.83 -2.86
C GLY A 480 13.41 22.99 -3.44
N TYR A 481 12.39 22.74 -2.63
CA TYR A 481 11.28 21.85 -3.03
C TYR A 481 10.50 22.26 -4.29
N PRO A 482 10.32 23.56 -4.64
CA PRO A 482 9.76 23.94 -5.94
C PRO A 482 10.64 23.52 -7.13
N ASP A 483 11.96 23.55 -6.96
CA ASP A 483 12.92 23.19 -8.01
C ASP A 483 13.04 21.67 -8.15
N LEU A 484 13.09 20.94 -7.03
CA LEU A 484 13.03 19.47 -7.01
C LEU A 484 11.71 18.93 -7.60
N ALA A 485 10.58 19.58 -7.31
CA ALA A 485 9.30 19.25 -7.93
C ALA A 485 9.32 19.49 -9.46
N ALA A 486 9.95 20.57 -9.92
CA ALA A 486 10.12 20.84 -11.34
C ALA A 486 11.01 19.77 -12.02
N ASP A 487 12.06 19.28 -11.35
CA ASP A 487 12.91 18.20 -11.86
C ASP A 487 12.14 16.89 -12.04
N ILE A 488 11.35 16.48 -11.04
CA ILE A 488 10.51 15.27 -11.12
C ILE A 488 9.47 15.43 -12.23
N SER A 489 8.86 16.62 -12.32
CA SER A 489 7.90 16.98 -13.37
C SER A 489 8.51 16.91 -14.78
N HIS A 490 9.79 17.29 -14.93
CA HIS A 490 10.55 17.17 -16.17
C HIS A 490 10.95 15.72 -16.48
N LEU A 491 11.33 14.93 -15.48
CA LEU A 491 11.64 13.51 -15.62
C LEU A 491 10.44 12.69 -16.14
N LEU A 492 9.25 12.93 -15.60
CA LEU A 492 8.02 12.28 -16.08
C LEU A 492 7.76 12.64 -17.56
N ALA A 493 7.93 13.92 -17.92
CA ALA A 493 7.79 14.38 -19.30
C ALA A 493 8.85 13.76 -20.25
N LYS A 494 10.10 13.61 -19.81
CA LYS A 494 11.19 12.95 -20.57
C LYS A 494 10.84 11.51 -20.94
N TYR A 495 10.15 10.78 -20.05
CA TYR A 495 9.70 9.41 -20.29
C TYR A 495 8.30 9.30 -20.93
N SER A 496 7.69 10.43 -21.31
CA SER A 496 6.31 10.49 -21.85
C SER A 496 5.27 9.80 -20.95
N VAL A 497 5.47 9.83 -19.63
CA VAL A 497 4.52 9.32 -18.64
C VAL A 497 3.74 10.47 -18.01
N GLU A 498 2.41 10.34 -17.97
CA GLU A 498 1.52 11.42 -17.51
C GLU A 498 1.57 11.60 -15.98
N LYS A 499 1.72 10.49 -15.25
CA LYS A 499 1.75 10.44 -13.79
C LYS A 499 2.60 9.29 -13.28
N GLY A 500 3.16 9.44 -12.08
CA GLY A 500 3.91 8.39 -11.38
C GLY A 500 3.39 8.16 -9.96
N ILE A 501 3.75 7.03 -9.36
CA ILE A 501 3.71 6.84 -7.90
C ILE A 501 5.01 7.41 -7.35
N LEU A 502 4.95 8.30 -6.36
CA LEU A 502 6.15 8.91 -5.79
C LEU A 502 6.48 8.28 -4.44
N LEU A 503 7.63 7.65 -4.31
CA LEU A 503 8.18 7.16 -3.05
C LEU A 503 9.39 8.02 -2.69
N GLY A 504 9.31 8.78 -1.60
CA GLY A 504 10.38 9.69 -1.20
C GLY A 504 10.68 9.64 0.28
N HIS A 505 11.96 9.61 0.62
CA HIS A 505 12.48 9.63 2.00
C HIS A 505 13.03 11.02 2.34
N GLY A 506 12.73 11.53 3.54
CA GLY A 506 13.26 12.81 4.01
C GLY A 506 12.97 13.97 3.04
N MET A 507 14.04 14.61 2.55
CA MET A 507 14.06 15.58 1.46
C MET A 507 13.34 15.07 0.20
N GLY A 508 13.57 13.84 -0.24
CA GLY A 508 12.87 13.23 -1.36
C GLY A 508 11.36 13.12 -1.12
N GLY A 509 10.95 12.82 0.12
CA GLY A 509 9.55 12.81 0.54
C GLY A 509 8.91 14.19 0.45
N ARG A 510 9.63 15.23 0.88
CA ARG A 510 9.18 16.63 0.72
C ARG A 510 9.18 17.11 -0.73
N ALA A 511 10.10 16.68 -1.58
CA ALA A 511 10.05 16.96 -3.02
C ALA A 511 8.80 16.33 -3.66
N ALA A 512 8.47 15.09 -3.31
CA ALA A 512 7.26 14.40 -3.75
C ALA A 512 5.98 15.09 -3.25
N MET A 513 5.92 15.47 -1.96
CA MET A 513 4.84 16.27 -1.39
C MET A 513 4.66 17.60 -2.12
N ALA A 514 5.76 18.27 -2.48
CA ALA A 514 5.69 19.53 -3.21
C ALA A 514 5.08 19.35 -4.60
N LEU A 515 5.50 18.33 -5.37
CA LEU A 515 4.91 18.02 -6.67
C LEU A 515 3.43 17.62 -6.57
N ALA A 516 3.06 16.81 -5.58
CA ALA A 516 1.67 16.41 -5.35
C ALA A 516 0.74 17.61 -5.05
N LEU A 517 1.26 18.66 -4.41
CA LEU A 517 0.51 19.89 -4.13
C LEU A 517 0.59 20.95 -5.26
N THR A 518 1.59 20.90 -6.15
CA THR A 518 1.71 21.85 -7.28
C THR A 518 1.11 21.33 -8.58
N GLU A 519 1.27 20.05 -8.89
CA GLU A 519 0.80 19.39 -10.11
C GLU A 519 0.13 18.04 -9.77
N PRO A 520 -0.98 18.02 -8.99
CA PRO A 520 -1.61 16.79 -8.48
C PRO A 520 -1.94 15.75 -9.55
N ALA A 521 -2.23 16.19 -10.79
CA ALA A 521 -2.50 15.30 -11.92
C ALA A 521 -1.31 14.38 -12.29
N LYS A 522 -0.08 14.77 -11.94
CA LYS A 522 1.16 13.98 -12.20
C LYS A 522 1.47 12.95 -11.11
N VAL A 523 0.65 12.86 -10.06
CA VAL A 523 0.89 11.96 -8.92
C VAL A 523 -0.28 11.00 -8.77
N ALA A 524 -0.04 9.71 -9.04
CA ALA A 524 -1.04 8.65 -8.90
C ALA A 524 -1.29 8.30 -7.42
N SER A 525 -0.21 8.13 -6.66
CA SER A 525 -0.22 8.01 -5.20
C SER A 525 1.14 8.44 -4.63
N LEU A 526 1.18 8.69 -3.33
CA LEU A 526 2.33 9.26 -2.64
C LEU A 526 2.73 8.41 -1.42
N ILE A 527 4.02 8.11 -1.29
CA ILE A 527 4.63 7.44 -0.13
C ILE A 527 5.73 8.37 0.40
N VAL A 528 5.53 8.89 1.61
CA VAL A 528 6.48 9.74 2.33
C VAL A 528 7.11 8.93 3.44
N VAL A 529 8.40 8.66 3.33
CA VAL A 529 9.18 7.94 4.35
C VAL A 529 9.79 8.98 5.30
N ASP A 530 9.38 8.90 6.56
CA ASP A 530 9.89 9.64 7.71
C ASP A 530 10.16 11.15 7.51
N MET A 531 9.17 11.89 7.00
CA MET A 531 9.25 13.35 6.95
C MET A 531 7.89 14.05 6.98
N SER A 532 7.72 14.99 7.91
CA SER A 532 6.56 15.88 7.96
C SER A 532 6.71 17.14 7.07
N PRO A 533 5.63 17.67 6.46
CA PRO A 533 5.57 18.98 5.81
C PRO A 533 5.28 20.14 6.80
N VAL A 534 5.05 19.85 8.08
CA VAL A 534 4.54 20.83 9.06
C VAL A 534 5.67 21.35 9.95
N SER A 535 6.18 20.54 10.88
CA SER A 535 7.32 20.93 11.70
C SER A 535 8.62 20.85 10.90
N THR A 536 9.48 21.84 11.13
CA THR A 536 10.89 21.77 10.80
C THR A 536 11.58 21.30 12.07
N SER A 537 12.02 20.04 12.11
CA SER A 537 12.71 19.52 13.30
C SER A 537 13.94 20.36 13.58
N THR A 538 14.09 20.82 14.82
CA THR A 538 15.29 21.50 15.31
C THR A 538 16.50 20.60 15.11
N VAL A 539 16.38 19.30 15.40
CA VAL A 539 17.44 18.31 15.24
C VAL A 539 17.97 18.26 13.80
N LEU A 540 17.10 18.26 12.78
CA LEU A 540 17.54 18.29 11.38
C LEU A 540 18.10 19.65 10.97
N SER A 541 17.57 20.73 11.57
CA SER A 541 18.04 22.11 11.35
C SER A 541 19.45 22.33 11.87
N ASP A 542 19.82 21.64 12.95
CA ASP A 542 21.17 21.65 13.53
C ASP A 542 22.08 20.62 12.85
N PHE A 543 21.55 19.43 12.50
CA PHE A 543 22.29 18.32 11.91
C PHE A 543 22.83 18.64 10.51
N TYR A 544 21.97 18.99 9.54
CA TYR A 544 22.44 19.12 8.15
C TYR A 544 23.52 20.20 7.94
N PRO A 545 23.44 21.42 8.52
CA PRO A 545 24.52 22.38 8.41
C PRO A 545 25.84 21.84 8.99
N LYS A 546 25.79 21.24 10.18
CA LYS A 546 26.96 20.68 10.86
C LYS A 546 27.57 19.53 10.06
N ALA A 547 26.74 18.60 9.58
CA ALA A 547 27.16 17.49 8.75
C ALA A 547 27.78 17.98 7.43
N ILE A 548 27.15 18.93 6.72
CA ILE A 548 27.71 19.49 5.48
C ILE A 548 29.06 20.18 5.74
N ASP A 549 29.19 20.96 6.82
CA ASP A 549 30.44 21.64 7.18
C ASP A 549 31.56 20.63 7.51
N ILE A 550 31.24 19.53 8.19
CA ILE A 550 32.18 18.43 8.48
C ILE A 550 32.56 17.65 7.21
N LEU A 551 31.60 17.26 6.37
CA LEU A 551 31.90 16.55 5.12
C LEU A 551 32.71 17.42 4.15
N SER A 552 32.58 18.74 4.23
CA SER A 552 33.35 19.70 3.44
C SER A 552 34.83 19.80 3.85
N SER A 553 35.21 19.33 5.05
CA SER A 553 36.62 19.28 5.48
C SER A 553 37.35 18.00 5.08
N THR A 554 36.68 17.06 4.40
CA THR A 554 37.31 15.79 3.98
C THR A 554 38.34 16.04 2.88
N ASP A 555 39.60 15.74 3.17
CA ASP A 555 40.67 15.75 2.17
C ASP A 555 40.61 14.49 1.29
N PHE A 556 40.65 14.70 -0.03
CA PHE A 556 40.67 13.66 -1.05
C PHE A 556 41.87 13.80 -2.02
N GLU A 557 42.85 14.65 -1.71
CA GLU A 557 43.96 14.94 -2.62
C GLU A 557 44.77 13.66 -2.94
N GLY A 558 44.99 13.41 -4.23
CA GLY A 558 45.69 12.21 -4.71
C GLY A 558 45.01 10.86 -4.41
N ALA A 559 43.79 10.85 -3.87
CA ALA A 559 43.11 9.62 -3.47
C ALA A 559 42.61 8.79 -4.67
N ASP A 560 42.76 7.47 -4.57
CA ASP A 560 41.94 6.50 -5.32
C ASP A 560 40.60 6.25 -4.60
N LEU A 561 39.72 5.42 -5.16
CA LEU A 561 38.40 5.15 -4.58
C LEU A 561 38.46 4.57 -3.16
N ASN A 562 39.44 3.71 -2.86
CA ASN A 562 39.55 3.06 -1.55
C ASN A 562 40.09 4.04 -0.52
N LYS A 563 41.11 4.84 -0.88
CA LYS A 563 41.62 5.92 -0.04
C LYS A 563 40.56 6.99 0.23
N ALA A 564 39.79 7.37 -0.79
CA ALA A 564 38.71 8.34 -0.64
C ALA A 564 37.61 7.83 0.30
N LYS A 565 37.23 6.55 0.19
CA LYS A 565 36.30 5.93 1.14
C LYS A 565 36.85 5.88 2.57
N LEU A 566 38.14 5.60 2.75
CA LEU A 566 38.77 5.59 4.07
C LEU A 566 38.82 7.00 4.69
N ALA A 567 39.18 8.03 3.92
CA ALA A 567 39.18 9.42 4.38
C ALA A 567 37.78 9.88 4.80
N ALA A 568 36.78 9.57 3.97
CA ALA A 568 35.36 9.80 4.29
C ALA A 568 34.89 9.03 5.54
N GLN A 569 35.30 7.77 5.70
CA GLN A 569 34.97 6.95 6.86
C GLN A 569 35.55 7.56 8.14
N ASN A 570 36.82 7.97 8.13
CA ASN A 570 37.46 8.60 9.28
C ASN A 570 36.70 9.85 9.72
N ILE A 571 36.39 10.76 8.79
CA ILE A 571 35.64 12.00 9.09
C ILE A 571 34.24 11.71 9.66
N ILE A 572 33.52 10.71 9.12
CA ILE A 572 32.19 10.30 9.63
C ILE A 572 32.28 9.70 11.04
N VAL A 573 33.29 8.87 11.31
CA VAL A 573 33.46 8.17 12.59
C VAL A 573 33.96 9.13 13.67
N GLU A 574 34.98 9.93 13.38
CA GLU A 574 35.56 10.92 14.31
C GLU A 574 34.57 12.00 14.76
N ASN A 575 33.53 12.27 13.96
CA ASN A 575 32.51 13.28 14.25
C ASN A 575 31.13 12.68 14.59
N GLU A 576 31.05 11.37 14.82
CA GLU A 576 29.82 10.65 15.22
C GLU A 576 28.62 10.91 14.27
N LEU A 577 28.87 11.02 12.96
CA LEU A 577 27.83 11.31 11.95
C LEU A 577 26.99 10.08 11.55
N HIS A 578 27.13 8.96 12.25
CA HIS A 578 26.43 7.71 11.99
C HIS A 578 26.03 7.04 13.32
N GLN A 579 24.95 6.27 13.32
CA GLN A 579 24.41 5.53 14.48
C GLN A 579 24.65 4.02 14.38
N SER A 580 24.97 3.51 13.18
CA SER A 580 25.16 2.08 12.94
C SER A 580 26.10 1.79 11.77
N GLU A 581 26.72 0.61 11.75
CA GLU A 581 27.57 0.16 10.64
C GLU A 581 26.83 0.11 9.28
N PRO A 582 25.56 -0.36 9.18
CA PRO A 582 24.80 -0.26 7.93
C PRO A 582 24.63 1.18 7.44
N GLU A 583 24.43 2.16 8.34
CA GLU A 583 24.34 3.58 7.99
C GLU A 583 25.69 4.14 7.51
N LEU A 584 26.79 3.77 8.17
CA LEU A 584 28.14 4.14 7.72
C LEU A 584 28.40 3.63 6.28
N GLN A 585 28.13 2.35 6.03
CA GLN A 585 28.29 1.77 4.69
C GLN A 585 27.36 2.43 3.66
N TYR A 586 26.13 2.79 4.05
CA TYR A 586 25.19 3.56 3.25
C TYR A 586 25.76 4.94 2.87
N MET A 587 26.30 5.71 3.83
CA MET A 587 26.92 7.02 3.57
C MET A 587 28.11 6.89 2.61
N LEU A 588 28.96 5.87 2.79
CA LEU A 588 30.14 5.61 1.96
C LEU A 588 29.81 5.18 0.50
N THR A 589 28.55 4.85 0.17
CA THR A 589 28.14 4.66 -1.25
C THR A 589 28.19 5.95 -2.07
N ASN A 590 28.14 7.10 -1.41
CA ASN A 590 28.14 8.43 -2.02
C ASN A 590 29.55 8.98 -2.27
N VAL A 591 30.61 8.23 -1.91
CA VAL A 591 31.99 8.53 -2.33
C VAL A 591 32.23 7.89 -3.70
N GLY A 592 32.73 8.65 -4.65
CA GLY A 592 32.99 8.13 -5.99
C GLY A 592 33.78 9.07 -6.88
N LYS A 593 33.89 8.69 -8.16
CA LYS A 593 34.62 9.48 -9.16
C LYS A 593 33.81 10.71 -9.57
N LEU A 594 34.48 11.87 -9.57
CA LEU A 594 33.93 13.17 -9.91
C LEU A 594 34.18 13.54 -11.38
N LYS A 595 33.52 14.60 -11.87
CA LYS A 595 33.57 15.05 -13.27
C LYS A 595 34.98 15.45 -13.73
N ASN A 596 35.79 15.98 -12.82
CA ASN A 596 37.23 16.31 -13.01
C ASN A 596 38.16 15.07 -12.97
N LYS A 597 37.61 13.85 -12.86
CA LYS A 597 38.31 12.56 -12.72
C LYS A 597 38.98 12.28 -11.37
N THR A 598 38.90 13.16 -10.37
CA THR A 598 39.32 12.85 -8.98
C THR A 598 38.25 12.00 -8.28
N TYR A 599 38.49 11.59 -7.03
CA TYR A 599 37.51 10.94 -6.18
C TYR A 599 37.08 11.89 -5.04
N GLY A 600 35.88 11.71 -4.51
CA GLY A 600 35.37 12.47 -3.38
C GLY A 600 33.87 12.31 -3.18
N TRP A 601 33.28 13.19 -2.37
CA TRP A 601 31.83 13.27 -2.17
C TRP A 601 31.09 13.57 -3.48
N LYS A 602 30.11 12.74 -3.84
CA LYS A 602 29.21 12.99 -4.96
C LYS A 602 28.05 13.92 -4.56
N TYR A 603 28.38 14.99 -3.84
CA TYR A 603 27.44 16.05 -3.49
C TYR A 603 28.05 17.40 -3.85
N ASN A 604 27.23 18.34 -4.30
CA ASN A 604 27.62 19.75 -4.35
C ASN A 604 27.39 20.38 -2.97
N LEU A 605 28.29 20.06 -2.03
CA LEU A 605 28.20 20.51 -0.62
C LEU A 605 28.07 22.03 -0.51
N ASP A 606 28.75 22.78 -1.37
CA ASP A 606 28.63 24.24 -1.49
C ASP A 606 27.19 24.71 -1.74
N ALA A 607 26.51 24.11 -2.71
CA ALA A 607 25.13 24.48 -3.04
C ALA A 607 24.15 23.99 -1.98
N LEU A 608 24.35 22.80 -1.42
CA LEU A 608 23.54 22.30 -0.29
C LEU A 608 23.70 23.23 0.92
N ARG A 609 24.92 23.68 1.24
CA ARG A 609 25.18 24.59 2.36
C ARG A 609 24.52 25.95 2.18
N LYS A 610 24.62 26.53 0.98
CA LYS A 610 23.97 27.81 0.60
C LYS A 610 22.44 27.73 0.66
N ASN A 611 21.87 26.54 0.44
CA ASN A 611 20.42 26.31 0.40
C ASN A 611 19.88 25.55 1.62
N VAL A 612 20.67 25.31 2.69
CA VAL A 612 20.28 24.39 3.76
C VAL A 612 18.95 24.77 4.44
N HIS A 613 18.65 26.07 4.56
CA HIS A 613 17.35 26.57 5.02
C HIS A 613 16.16 26.04 4.18
N ASN A 614 16.32 25.95 2.86
CA ASN A 614 15.31 25.45 1.91
C ASN A 614 15.20 23.92 1.90
N ILE A 615 16.19 23.22 2.46
CA ILE A 615 16.16 21.77 2.69
C ILE A 615 15.44 21.48 4.01
N VAL A 616 15.77 22.19 5.09
CA VAL A 616 15.15 21.92 6.40
C VAL A 616 13.74 22.49 6.53
N THR A 617 13.37 23.50 5.72
CA THR A 617 12.05 24.15 5.76
C THR A 617 11.16 23.75 4.58
N PHE A 618 9.95 23.24 4.86
CA PHE A 618 8.95 23.02 3.82
C PHE A 618 8.28 24.36 3.42
N PRO A 619 8.09 24.67 2.12
CA PRO A 619 7.44 25.92 1.69
C PRO A 619 5.97 25.98 2.12
N LYS A 620 5.47 27.19 2.37
CA LYS A 620 4.03 27.40 2.56
C LYS A 620 3.26 27.00 1.30
N MET A 621 2.25 26.16 1.49
CA MET A 621 1.36 25.66 0.45
C MET A 621 -0.07 26.13 0.74
N ASP A 622 -0.31 27.43 0.54
CA ASP A 622 -1.59 28.05 0.88
C ASP A 622 -2.75 27.42 0.10
N GLU A 623 -3.78 26.97 0.83
CA GLU A 623 -5.01 26.32 0.36
C GLU A 623 -4.89 25.05 -0.49
N LYS A 624 -3.67 24.63 -0.85
CA LYS A 624 -3.41 23.44 -1.68
C LYS A 624 -3.68 22.15 -0.92
N LYS A 625 -4.27 21.19 -1.63
CA LYS A 625 -4.55 19.84 -1.14
C LYS A 625 -4.25 18.81 -2.21
N TYR A 626 -3.64 17.69 -1.83
CA TYR A 626 -3.55 16.50 -2.64
C TYR A 626 -4.59 15.48 -2.15
N MET A 627 -5.54 15.14 -3.02
CA MET A 627 -6.64 14.23 -2.70
C MET A 627 -6.34 12.77 -3.10
N GLY A 628 -5.18 12.48 -3.70
CA GLY A 628 -4.82 11.11 -4.04
C GLY A 628 -4.37 10.30 -2.82
N PRO A 629 -4.30 8.97 -2.94
CA PRO A 629 -3.89 8.10 -1.85
C PRO A 629 -2.48 8.45 -1.36
N THR A 630 -2.33 8.61 -0.04
CA THR A 630 -1.06 9.01 0.57
C THR A 630 -0.73 8.12 1.77
N LEU A 631 0.52 7.65 1.85
CA LEU A 631 1.07 6.97 3.01
C LEU A 631 2.21 7.80 3.58
N PHE A 632 2.15 8.13 4.86
CA PHE A 632 3.29 8.56 5.67
C PHE A 632 3.76 7.36 6.49
N LEU A 633 5.02 6.97 6.32
CA LEU A 633 5.63 5.83 7.01
C LEU A 633 6.82 6.31 7.83
N GLY A 634 6.60 6.52 9.12
CA GLY A 634 7.62 7.00 10.07
C GLY A 634 8.35 5.89 10.81
N GLY A 635 9.54 6.18 11.30
CA GLY A 635 10.21 5.35 12.28
C GLY A 635 9.66 5.64 13.68
N LYS A 636 9.36 4.61 14.48
CA LYS A 636 8.82 4.82 15.85
C LYS A 636 9.81 5.53 16.78
N LEU A 637 11.10 5.40 16.52
CA LEU A 637 12.19 6.06 17.24
C LEU A 637 12.56 7.43 16.63
N SER A 638 11.93 7.82 15.51
CA SER A 638 12.17 9.10 14.85
C SER A 638 11.25 10.21 15.38
N PHE A 639 11.76 11.43 15.38
CA PHE A 639 11.01 12.66 15.65
C PHE A 639 10.47 13.32 14.37
N ALA A 640 10.76 12.80 13.16
CA ALA A 640 10.52 13.52 11.90
C ALA A 640 9.05 13.59 11.47
N ILE A 641 8.19 12.76 12.06
CA ILE A 641 6.73 12.82 11.97
C ILE A 641 6.15 12.78 13.40
N PRO A 642 6.16 13.91 14.13
CA PRO A 642 5.59 13.98 15.47
C PRO A 642 4.05 13.96 15.40
N ALA A 643 3.37 13.53 16.47
CA ALA A 643 1.92 13.37 16.47
C ALA A 643 1.17 14.70 16.32
N GLU A 644 1.80 15.77 16.80
CA GLU A 644 1.37 17.16 16.73
C GLU A 644 1.22 17.67 15.29
N ASP A 645 1.93 17.06 14.33
CA ASP A 645 1.89 17.44 12.92
C ASP A 645 0.70 16.83 12.16
N PHE A 646 0.00 15.83 12.72
CA PHE A 646 -1.08 15.13 12.01
C PHE A 646 -2.18 16.07 11.50
N PRO A 647 -2.65 17.09 12.25
CA PRO A 647 -3.64 18.03 11.73
C PRO A 647 -3.14 18.83 10.53
N GLY A 648 -1.84 19.16 10.48
CA GLY A 648 -1.23 19.86 9.35
C GLY A 648 -0.97 18.95 8.15
N ILE A 649 -0.58 17.69 8.39
CA ILE A 649 -0.49 16.64 7.37
C ILE A 649 -1.86 16.43 6.73
N LEU A 650 -2.91 16.16 7.51
CA LEU A 650 -4.27 15.93 7.02
C LEU A 650 -4.91 17.18 6.38
N LYS A 651 -4.44 18.39 6.72
CA LYS A 651 -4.86 19.62 6.04
C LYS A 651 -4.39 19.68 4.58
N LEU A 652 -3.17 19.19 4.30
CA LEU A 652 -2.56 19.16 2.96
C LEU A 652 -2.86 17.86 2.21
N PHE A 653 -2.97 16.74 2.92
CA PHE A 653 -3.15 15.39 2.42
C PHE A 653 -4.34 14.70 3.12
N PRO A 654 -5.60 15.04 2.79
CA PRO A 654 -6.77 14.57 3.56
C PRO A 654 -7.00 13.05 3.51
N ASN A 655 -6.44 12.38 2.49
CA ASN A 655 -6.47 10.93 2.32
C ASN A 655 -5.12 10.27 2.71
N ALA A 656 -4.43 10.86 3.69
CA ALA A 656 -3.18 10.31 4.23
C ALA A 656 -3.45 9.29 5.36
N HIS A 657 -2.83 8.12 5.24
CA HIS A 657 -2.63 7.20 6.35
C HIS A 657 -1.24 7.44 6.95
N VAL A 658 -1.14 7.52 8.28
CA VAL A 658 0.15 7.64 8.99
C VAL A 658 0.40 6.35 9.75
N LEU A 659 1.50 5.68 9.45
CA LEU A 659 1.93 4.43 10.10
C LEU A 659 3.34 4.61 10.67
N TYR A 660 3.64 3.88 11.75
CA TYR A 660 4.98 3.82 12.34
C TYR A 660 5.52 2.40 12.29
N VAL A 661 6.81 2.28 12.02
CA VAL A 661 7.54 1.02 12.09
C VAL A 661 8.26 0.94 13.43
N GLU A 662 7.89 -0.04 14.25
CA GLU A 662 8.52 -0.32 15.54
C GLU A 662 10.01 -0.67 15.36
N GLY A 663 10.86 -0.14 16.23
CA GLY A 663 12.32 -0.36 16.16
C GLY A 663 13.03 0.28 14.97
N ALA A 664 12.40 1.22 14.26
CA ALA A 664 13.04 2.05 13.22
C ALA A 664 13.22 3.50 13.68
N GLY A 665 14.35 4.10 13.32
CA GLY A 665 14.63 5.53 13.36
C GLY A 665 14.35 6.20 12.01
N HIS A 666 15.15 7.21 11.66
CA HIS A 666 14.91 7.98 10.43
C HIS A 666 15.08 7.17 9.14
N ASN A 667 15.99 6.19 9.16
CA ASN A 667 16.31 5.35 8.01
C ASN A 667 15.45 4.08 7.99
N VAL A 668 14.12 4.24 8.02
CA VAL A 668 13.13 3.14 8.17
C VAL A 668 13.40 1.93 7.25
N HIS A 669 13.84 2.20 6.02
CA HIS A 669 14.14 1.20 4.99
C HIS A 669 15.47 0.46 5.19
N ILE A 670 16.37 0.97 6.05
CA ILE A 670 17.62 0.34 6.51
C ILE A 670 17.38 -0.38 7.83
N ASP A 671 16.71 0.29 8.79
CA ASP A 671 16.52 -0.21 10.16
C ASP A 671 15.58 -1.42 10.21
N GLN A 672 14.51 -1.40 9.40
CA GLN A 672 13.44 -2.39 9.38
C GLN A 672 13.07 -2.77 7.94
N PRO A 673 14.01 -3.32 7.15
CA PRO A 673 13.89 -3.42 5.69
C PRO A 673 12.76 -4.34 5.23
N GLN A 674 12.42 -5.37 6.00
CA GLN A 674 11.31 -6.27 5.69
C GLN A 674 9.95 -5.61 5.98
N THR A 675 9.78 -5.04 7.18
CA THR A 675 8.54 -4.35 7.58
C THR A 675 8.25 -3.13 6.70
N PHE A 676 9.29 -2.36 6.37
CA PHE A 676 9.22 -1.27 5.40
C PHE A 676 8.70 -1.75 4.04
N TYR A 677 9.34 -2.81 3.50
CA TYR A 677 8.97 -3.37 2.21
C TYR A 677 7.53 -3.91 2.18
N GLU A 678 7.12 -4.67 3.20
CA GLU A 678 5.76 -5.20 3.32
C GLU A 678 4.71 -4.08 3.37
N THR A 679 4.97 -3.02 4.14
CA THR A 679 4.07 -1.86 4.26
C THR A 679 3.94 -1.10 2.93
N VAL A 680 5.06 -0.88 2.22
CA VAL A 680 5.07 -0.25 0.90
C VAL A 680 4.29 -1.09 -0.11
N MET A 681 4.54 -2.40 -0.16
CA MET A 681 3.83 -3.31 -1.07
C MET A 681 2.33 -3.36 -0.78
N GLN A 682 1.92 -3.38 0.49
CA GLN A 682 0.50 -3.35 0.88
C GLN A 682 -0.20 -2.09 0.36
N PHE A 683 0.44 -0.93 0.46
CA PHE A 683 -0.11 0.34 -0.07
C PHE A 683 -0.14 0.36 -1.61
N LEU A 684 0.89 -0.16 -2.28
CA LEU A 684 0.92 -0.27 -3.74
C LEU A 684 -0.23 -1.16 -4.26
N TYR A 685 -0.41 -2.35 -3.66
CA TYR A 685 -1.50 -3.26 -4.00
C TYR A 685 -2.89 -2.66 -3.75
N TYR A 686 -3.09 -1.99 -2.61
CA TYR A 686 -4.35 -1.32 -2.29
C TYR A 686 -4.74 -0.28 -3.37
N ASN A 687 -3.79 0.55 -3.79
CA ASN A 687 -4.05 1.60 -4.78
C ASN A 687 -4.26 1.06 -6.19
N ALA A 688 -3.53 0.02 -6.59
CA ALA A 688 -3.74 -0.65 -7.88
C ALA A 688 -5.17 -1.20 -8.00
N LEU A 689 -5.70 -1.80 -6.93
CA LEU A 689 -7.07 -2.34 -6.89
C LEU A 689 -8.17 -1.27 -6.89
N MET A 690 -7.87 -0.05 -6.43
CA MET A 690 -8.82 1.08 -6.46
C MET A 690 -8.89 1.74 -7.84
N HIS A 691 -7.78 1.79 -8.59
CA HIS A 691 -7.75 2.32 -9.95
C HIS A 691 -8.37 1.41 -11.01
N THR A 692 -8.61 0.13 -10.71
CA THR A 692 -9.35 -0.81 -11.58
C THR A 692 -10.83 -0.94 -11.23
N ALA A 693 -11.31 -0.26 -10.19
CA ALA A 693 -12.67 -0.35 -9.66
C ALA A 693 -13.51 0.94 -9.86
N ALA A 694 -12.95 1.92 -10.56
CA ALA A 694 -13.55 3.21 -10.92
C ALA A 694 -13.50 3.42 -12.44
#